data_AF-A0A327RYP0-F1
#
_entry.id   AF-A0A327RYP0-F1
#
_cell.length_a   1.000
_cell.length_b   1.000
_cell.length_c   1.000
_cell.angle_alpha   90.00
_cell.angle_beta   90.00
_cell.angle_gamma   90.00
#
_symmetry.space_group_name_H-M   'P 1'
#
loop_
_entity.id
_entity.type
_entity.pdbx_description
1 polymer ?
#
loop_
_entity_poly.entity_id
_entity_poly.type
_entity_poly.pdbx_seq_one_letter_code
_entity_poly.pdbx_strand_id
1 'polypeptide(L)'
;MKKPLLFSFLFALSATLFAQTNTWIGAGANTDWNTVANWSLNAVPTAANDVVIPTGFTVNLNVAGTTKSIVVQGNSTFNMSNTLSILNASSVAANATCAWTFGSLTGGGTLTNNGTFNLSSGNTKSIVGVTTFNNTGNFNILDGGDLNITDGIFNNLASGVIDLRGNEGNISYTGSASRILNNAGLIKSTATGGNTRIQSVLNNNGGTITVSNGNLIFDFLDKNLNGGVLNVSVGSVLQLTSTTNLTGTLTGALNGDLEWSGTVSSASTSTFNFSGSSGVRWTAGNLTGGGTLVNKNLMFLSSGNTKSIIGVTTLNNEGDFNILDGGDLNITDGIFNNLALGVIDLRGNEGNISYTGAGSRILNNAGLIKSTAAGGNTRIQTVLNNNGGTITVSNGNLIFDFLDKNMNGGVLNVSVGSVFQLTSTTNLTGTLTGALNGDLEWSGTVSSAGTSTFNFSGSSGVRWIAGNLTGGGTLVNKNLMFLSSGNTKSIVGVTTLNNEGDFNILDGGDLNITDGIFNNLALGVIDLRGNEGNISYTGAGSRILNNAGLIKSTATGGNTRIQTVLNNNGGTITVSSGNLIFDSLDKNLTNGVYNVSGGSVMQWSININVSGTLTGNLTGEIDWTNNVTIPVATTGTFNFTGNSGVKWSSGNLTGGGTLVNNSLIFLITGNTKSIIGATTLNNEGDFNITDGGDFNITDGIFNNQLTGTLDLQGNEGNISYTGSASRILNNFGLLKMSAMSGNARIQTTLNNSGVIDAQLGNLIFSEFLPFTNDEDGTVKGVANVTIANTANYTNNGTYAPGGSPGTLSFNGIFKSSPTSVLDVELNGLTSGTQYDVLAITGTNVIFAGNVNVNLNFVPSLNAQFIIATTSGTISQCSLAPTTSAEFNGMFYTFSVTCLNNNQVVLKVTNITLNINDFELSESSIKLFPNPVRTSLTIKNVNQLELASGQIMDITGKTIHSFDLENMGLTKEISIENYVSGMYFIKINGLTGSLTKRIVKE
;
A
#
# COMPACT_ATOMS: atom_id res chain seq x y z
N MET A 1 4.02 -114.10 3.77
CA MET A 1 4.36 -112.77 3.23
C MET A 1 3.77 -111.70 4.16
N LYS A 2 4.59 -110.69 4.55
CA LYS A 2 4.27 -109.37 5.14
C LYS A 2 3.97 -109.25 6.67
N LYS A 3 4.90 -108.58 7.37
CA LYS A 3 4.80 -107.74 8.60
C LYS A 3 4.33 -106.30 8.21
N PRO A 4 4.09 -105.28 9.10
CA PRO A 4 3.89 -105.19 10.58
C PRO A 4 2.79 -104.17 11.08
N LEU A 5 2.70 -103.98 12.42
CA LEU A 5 2.46 -102.75 13.25
C LEU A 5 1.20 -102.62 14.18
N LEU A 6 1.49 -102.59 15.49
CA LEU A 6 1.02 -101.70 16.60
C LEU A 6 -0.46 -101.61 17.04
N PHE A 7 -0.77 -101.90 18.33
CA PHE A 7 -0.92 -100.90 19.43
C PHE A 7 -1.32 -101.60 20.76
N SER A 8 -0.71 -101.19 21.88
CA SER A 8 -1.02 -101.63 23.25
C SER A 8 -1.85 -100.55 23.95
N PHE A 9 -2.97 -100.91 24.57
CA PHE A 9 -3.89 -99.98 25.24
C PHE A 9 -3.68 -100.04 26.77
N LEU A 10 -3.27 -98.91 27.37
CA LEU A 10 -3.18 -98.70 28.81
C LEU A 10 -4.36 -97.80 29.22
N PHE A 11 -5.31 -98.34 29.99
CA PHE A 11 -6.44 -97.58 30.56
C PHE A 11 -5.98 -96.93 31.87
N ALA A 12 -5.80 -95.60 31.86
CA ALA A 12 -5.64 -94.81 33.07
C ALA A 12 -7.02 -94.30 33.52
N LEU A 13 -7.51 -94.82 34.66
CA LEU A 13 -8.72 -94.34 35.32
C LEU A 13 -8.39 -93.02 36.04
N SER A 14 -8.77 -91.87 35.47
CA SER A 14 -8.70 -90.57 36.15
C SER A 14 -9.93 -90.39 37.04
N ALA A 15 -9.79 -90.68 38.34
CA ALA A 15 -10.78 -90.28 39.33
C ALA A 15 -10.75 -88.74 39.46
N THR A 16 -11.83 -88.07 39.07
CA THR A 16 -12.03 -86.64 39.35
C THR A 16 -12.34 -86.48 40.84
N LEU A 17 -11.36 -86.03 41.62
CA LEU A 17 -11.55 -85.60 43.00
C LEU A 17 -12.38 -84.30 42.99
N PHE A 18 -13.63 -84.36 43.48
CA PHE A 18 -14.39 -83.16 43.83
C PHE A 18 -13.75 -82.51 45.05
N ALA A 19 -13.57 -81.19 45.03
CA ALA A 19 -13.09 -80.48 46.21
C ALA A 19 -14.12 -80.54 47.33
N GLN A 20 -13.64 -80.70 48.55
CA GLN A 20 -14.48 -80.83 49.73
C GLN A 20 -14.77 -79.44 50.30
N THR A 21 -16.05 -79.09 50.47
CA THR A 21 -16.46 -77.82 51.08
C THR A 21 -16.15 -77.82 52.58
N ASN A 22 -15.47 -76.77 53.05
CA ASN A 22 -15.18 -76.56 54.47
C ASN A 22 -15.82 -75.24 54.95
N THR A 23 -16.87 -75.36 55.76
CA THR A 23 -17.70 -74.22 56.17
C THR A 23 -17.34 -73.77 57.58
N TRP A 24 -17.25 -72.45 57.79
CA TRP A 24 -17.06 -71.89 59.12
C TRP A 24 -18.30 -72.10 59.99
N ILE A 25 -18.12 -72.72 61.16
CA ILE A 25 -19.18 -73.00 62.15
C ILE A 25 -18.94 -72.32 63.51
N GLY A 26 -17.73 -71.80 63.77
CA GLY A 26 -17.41 -71.03 64.98
C GLY A 26 -17.45 -71.80 66.31
N ALA A 27 -17.29 -73.13 66.31
CA ALA A 27 -17.43 -73.94 67.53
C ALA A 27 -16.20 -73.93 68.46
N GLY A 28 -15.09 -73.28 68.07
CA GLY A 28 -13.80 -73.25 68.79
C GLY A 28 -13.63 -72.13 69.83
N ALA A 29 -14.69 -71.41 70.19
CA ALA A 29 -14.70 -70.31 71.17
C ALA A 29 -13.73 -69.13 70.88
N ASN A 30 -13.30 -68.99 69.62
CA ASN A 30 -12.52 -67.86 69.11
C ASN A 30 -12.88 -67.61 67.64
N THR A 31 -12.31 -66.58 67.03
CA THR A 31 -12.53 -66.23 65.62
C THR A 31 -11.35 -66.60 64.72
N ASP A 32 -10.42 -67.44 65.17
CA ASP A 32 -9.15 -67.68 64.51
C ASP A 32 -9.21 -68.76 63.44
N TRP A 33 -8.67 -68.47 62.25
CA TRP A 33 -8.65 -69.34 61.07
C TRP A 33 -7.99 -70.70 61.34
N ASN A 34 -6.94 -70.75 62.15
CA ASN A 34 -6.19 -71.98 62.43
C ASN A 34 -6.80 -72.87 63.52
N THR A 35 -7.93 -72.49 64.13
CA THR A 35 -8.63 -73.33 65.12
C THR A 35 -9.46 -74.39 64.39
N VAL A 36 -9.01 -75.65 64.42
CA VAL A 36 -9.66 -76.78 63.72
C VAL A 36 -11.15 -76.92 64.02
N ALA A 37 -11.57 -76.67 65.27
CA ALA A 37 -12.96 -76.78 65.71
C ALA A 37 -13.89 -75.71 65.11
N ASN A 38 -13.36 -74.63 64.52
CA ASN A 38 -14.17 -73.61 63.84
C ASN A 38 -14.67 -74.04 62.46
N TRP A 39 -14.25 -75.21 61.96
CA TRP A 39 -14.48 -75.67 60.60
C TRP A 39 -15.33 -76.95 60.55
N SER A 40 -16.26 -77.06 59.60
CA SER A 40 -17.20 -78.19 59.49
C SER A 40 -16.52 -79.55 59.24
N LEU A 41 -15.31 -79.56 58.69
CA LEU A 41 -14.50 -80.76 58.50
C LEU A 41 -13.59 -81.09 59.68
N ASN A 42 -13.64 -80.27 60.74
CA ASN A 42 -12.73 -80.32 61.89
C ASN A 42 -11.24 -80.28 61.46
N ALA A 43 -10.94 -79.52 60.41
CA ALA A 43 -9.61 -79.35 59.83
C ALA A 43 -9.47 -77.91 59.29
N VAL A 44 -8.26 -77.34 59.40
CA VAL A 44 -7.95 -76.03 58.80
C VAL A 44 -8.01 -76.15 57.26
N PRO A 45 -8.63 -75.21 56.53
CA PRO A 45 -8.69 -75.27 55.08
C PRO A 45 -7.32 -75.36 54.41
N THR A 46 -7.27 -76.15 53.34
CA THR A 46 -6.10 -76.35 52.48
C THR A 46 -6.43 -76.04 51.02
N ALA A 47 -5.42 -76.10 50.13
CA ALA A 47 -5.55 -75.95 48.68
C ALA A 47 -6.61 -76.88 48.02
N ALA A 48 -7.06 -77.92 48.70
CA ALA A 48 -8.09 -78.85 48.21
C ALA A 48 -9.52 -78.45 48.59
N ASN A 49 -9.71 -77.43 49.44
CA ASN A 49 -11.02 -77.10 50.02
C ASN A 49 -11.65 -75.86 49.42
N ASP A 50 -12.96 -75.93 49.13
CA ASP A 50 -13.79 -74.76 48.86
C ASP A 50 -14.32 -74.22 50.20
N VAL A 51 -13.88 -73.03 50.60
CA VAL A 51 -14.19 -72.41 51.90
C VAL A 51 -15.46 -71.57 51.82
N VAL A 52 -16.32 -71.71 52.82
CA VAL A 52 -17.50 -70.84 52.99
C VAL A 52 -17.47 -70.20 54.37
N ILE A 53 -17.57 -68.87 54.42
CA ILE A 53 -17.85 -68.10 55.64
C ILE A 53 -19.32 -67.67 55.56
N PRO A 54 -20.25 -68.36 56.25
CA PRO A 54 -21.68 -68.04 56.23
C PRO A 54 -21.96 -66.67 56.85
N THR A 55 -23.17 -66.14 56.64
CA THR A 55 -23.62 -64.85 57.20
C THR A 55 -23.48 -64.76 58.72
N GLY A 56 -23.17 -63.57 59.23
CA GLY A 56 -23.13 -63.26 60.67
C GLY A 56 -21.83 -63.63 61.39
N PHE A 57 -20.86 -64.23 60.71
CA PHE A 57 -19.60 -64.64 61.32
C PHE A 57 -18.48 -63.60 61.14
N THR A 58 -17.57 -63.57 62.12
CA THR A 58 -16.28 -62.87 62.03
C THR A 58 -15.16 -63.90 62.03
N VAL A 59 -14.25 -63.81 61.07
CA VAL A 59 -13.12 -64.75 60.91
C VAL A 59 -11.82 -63.98 60.76
N ASN A 60 -10.81 -64.33 61.56
CA ASN A 60 -9.47 -63.75 61.54
C ASN A 60 -8.49 -64.72 60.87
N LEU A 61 -7.90 -64.31 59.75
CA LEU A 61 -6.78 -65.00 59.12
C LEU A 61 -5.50 -64.73 59.92
N ASN A 62 -5.38 -65.36 61.08
CA ASN A 62 -4.29 -65.15 62.04
C ASN A 62 -2.97 -65.84 61.61
N VAL A 63 -3.03 -66.85 60.75
CA VAL A 63 -1.88 -67.50 60.10
C VAL A 63 -2.04 -67.48 58.58
N ALA A 64 -0.98 -67.73 57.82
CA ALA A 64 -1.07 -67.86 56.36
C ALA A 64 -2.06 -68.98 55.99
N GLY A 65 -3.03 -68.65 55.13
CA GLY A 65 -4.07 -69.58 54.68
C GLY A 65 -3.92 -69.93 53.21
N THR A 66 -4.16 -71.19 52.86
CA THR A 66 -4.22 -71.65 51.47
C THR A 66 -5.54 -72.38 51.25
N THR A 67 -6.29 -72.00 50.22
CA THR A 67 -7.59 -72.59 49.90
C THR A 67 -7.79 -72.74 48.39
N LYS A 68 -8.65 -73.66 47.97
CA LYS A 68 -9.06 -73.75 46.56
C LYS A 68 -9.87 -72.52 46.18
N SER A 69 -10.91 -72.19 46.94
CA SER A 69 -11.74 -71.00 46.77
C SER A 69 -12.29 -70.54 48.12
N ILE A 70 -12.70 -69.27 48.23
CA ILE A 70 -13.38 -68.76 49.41
C ILE A 70 -14.63 -67.96 49.02
N VAL A 71 -15.73 -68.18 49.74
CA VAL A 71 -16.99 -67.42 49.60
C VAL A 71 -17.35 -66.81 50.96
N VAL A 72 -17.30 -65.48 51.06
CA VAL A 72 -17.73 -64.72 52.24
C VAL A 72 -19.16 -64.22 52.03
N GLN A 73 -20.10 -64.71 52.83
CA GLN A 73 -21.54 -64.53 52.58
C GLN A 73 -22.20 -63.51 53.50
N GLY A 74 -23.36 -63.01 53.07
CA GLY A 74 -24.25 -62.19 53.89
C GLY A 74 -23.55 -60.94 54.45
N ASN A 75 -23.67 -60.73 55.75
CA ASN A 75 -23.07 -59.61 56.49
C ASN A 75 -21.78 -59.97 57.26
N SER A 76 -21.08 -61.03 56.85
CA SER A 76 -19.90 -61.52 57.56
C SER A 76 -18.69 -60.63 57.43
N THR A 77 -17.78 -60.73 58.41
CA THR A 77 -16.51 -60.01 58.44
C THR A 77 -15.34 -60.97 58.30
N PHE A 78 -14.46 -60.74 57.32
CA PHE A 78 -13.23 -61.49 57.15
C PHE A 78 -12.02 -60.57 57.36
N ASN A 79 -11.26 -60.80 58.43
CA ASN A 79 -10.09 -60.02 58.77
C ASN A 79 -8.84 -60.70 58.23
N MET A 80 -8.31 -60.17 57.13
CA MET A 80 -7.06 -60.61 56.50
C MET A 80 -5.85 -59.96 57.19
N SER A 81 -5.35 -60.61 58.24
CA SER A 81 -4.14 -60.23 58.97
C SER A 81 -2.90 -61.05 58.59
N ASN A 82 -2.99 -61.89 57.56
CA ASN A 82 -1.89 -62.72 57.05
C ASN A 82 -2.12 -63.03 55.56
N THR A 83 -1.19 -63.73 54.92
CA THR A 83 -1.28 -64.07 53.49
C THR A 83 -2.37 -65.10 53.22
N LEU A 84 -3.23 -64.83 52.23
CA LEU A 84 -4.23 -65.75 51.70
C LEU A 84 -3.87 -66.17 50.28
N SER A 85 -3.72 -67.48 50.07
CA SER A 85 -3.56 -68.10 48.75
C SER A 85 -4.87 -68.72 48.28
N ILE A 86 -5.39 -68.27 47.14
CA ILE A 86 -6.59 -68.79 46.46
C ILE A 86 -6.21 -69.34 45.10
N LEU A 87 -6.68 -70.55 44.75
CA LEU A 87 -6.35 -71.18 43.46
C LEU A 87 -7.41 -70.96 42.39
N ASN A 88 -8.68 -70.80 42.80
CA ASN A 88 -9.85 -70.69 41.93
C ASN A 88 -10.68 -69.43 42.27
N ALA A 89 -11.74 -69.20 41.50
CA ALA A 89 -12.69 -68.12 41.70
C ALA A 89 -13.25 -68.10 43.13
N SER A 90 -13.13 -66.94 43.78
CA SER A 90 -13.52 -66.65 45.15
C SER A 90 -14.36 -65.37 45.17
N SER A 91 -15.18 -65.15 46.21
CA SER A 91 -16.05 -63.98 46.26
C SER A 91 -16.36 -63.46 47.67
N VAL A 92 -16.63 -62.16 47.75
CA VAL A 92 -17.17 -61.45 48.92
C VAL A 92 -18.54 -60.89 48.53
N ALA A 93 -19.57 -61.23 49.31
CA ALA A 93 -20.96 -60.80 49.08
C ALA A 93 -21.15 -59.30 49.36
N ALA A 94 -22.22 -58.71 48.80
CA ALA A 94 -22.44 -57.25 48.81
C ALA A 94 -22.50 -56.58 50.19
N ASN A 95 -22.94 -57.30 51.22
CA ASN A 95 -23.03 -56.79 52.59
C ASN A 95 -21.89 -57.26 53.49
N ALA A 96 -20.97 -58.08 52.96
CA ALA A 96 -19.84 -58.59 53.70
C ALA A 96 -18.72 -57.55 53.73
N THR A 97 -17.92 -57.58 54.80
CA THR A 97 -16.78 -56.70 54.98
C THR A 97 -15.50 -57.52 55.07
N CYS A 98 -14.47 -57.13 54.33
CA CYS A 98 -13.13 -57.68 54.47
C CYS A 98 -12.18 -56.59 54.96
N ALA A 99 -11.55 -56.79 56.12
CA ALA A 99 -10.56 -55.88 56.66
C ALA A 99 -9.15 -56.45 56.40
N TRP A 100 -8.37 -55.79 55.54
CA TRP A 100 -7.05 -56.23 55.13
C TRP A 100 -5.97 -55.40 55.80
N THR A 101 -5.41 -55.96 56.87
CA THR A 101 -4.44 -55.29 57.74
C THR A 101 -3.01 -55.70 57.46
N PHE A 102 -2.76 -56.92 56.94
CA PHE A 102 -1.42 -57.39 56.62
C PHE A 102 -1.44 -58.56 55.61
N GLY A 103 -0.29 -58.83 54.98
CA GLY A 103 -0.08 -59.98 54.11
C GLY A 103 -0.52 -59.78 52.66
N SER A 104 -0.43 -60.85 51.88
CA SER A 104 -0.70 -60.85 50.44
C SER A 104 -1.93 -61.67 50.05
N LEU A 105 -2.58 -61.30 48.95
CA LEU A 105 -3.50 -62.17 48.21
C LEU A 105 -2.72 -62.82 47.06
N THR A 106 -2.67 -64.15 47.02
CA THR A 106 -1.84 -64.92 46.07
C THR A 106 -2.56 -66.19 45.57
N GLY A 107 -1.85 -67.05 44.83
CA GLY A 107 -2.32 -68.39 44.43
C GLY A 107 -2.84 -68.48 42.98
N GLY A 108 -3.01 -67.35 42.30
CA GLY A 108 -3.42 -67.31 40.88
C GLY A 108 -4.93 -67.35 40.65
N GLY A 109 -5.74 -67.49 41.70
CA GLY A 109 -7.20 -67.41 41.62
C GLY A 109 -7.72 -65.98 41.36
N THR A 110 -9.03 -65.88 41.12
CA THR A 110 -9.73 -64.60 40.99
C THR A 110 -10.59 -64.34 42.22
N LEU A 111 -10.42 -63.21 42.92
CA LEU A 111 -11.29 -62.78 44.01
C LEU A 111 -12.24 -61.69 43.53
N THR A 112 -13.56 -61.91 43.61
CA THR A 112 -14.57 -60.91 43.27
C THR A 112 -15.17 -60.26 44.52
N ASN A 113 -14.87 -58.98 44.75
CA ASN A 113 -15.44 -58.18 45.83
C ASN A 113 -16.72 -57.47 45.38
N ASN A 114 -17.88 -57.93 45.85
CA ASN A 114 -19.14 -57.18 45.75
C ASN A 114 -19.42 -56.32 47.00
N GLY A 115 -18.73 -56.58 48.11
CA GLY A 115 -18.94 -55.95 49.40
C GLY A 115 -17.99 -54.79 49.66
N THR A 116 -17.55 -54.65 50.92
CA THR A 116 -16.58 -53.63 51.32
C THR A 116 -15.24 -54.27 51.66
N PHE A 117 -14.18 -53.87 50.97
CA PHE A 117 -12.79 -54.19 51.28
C PHE A 117 -12.11 -52.95 51.87
N ASN A 118 -11.60 -53.06 53.10
CA ASN A 118 -10.93 -51.97 53.80
C ASN A 118 -9.46 -52.32 54.02
N LEU A 119 -8.56 -51.55 53.43
CA LEU A 119 -7.13 -51.62 53.72
C LEU A 119 -6.82 -50.63 54.84
N SER A 120 -6.45 -51.17 56.01
CA SER A 120 -6.07 -50.38 57.19
C SER A 120 -4.71 -50.81 57.73
N SER A 121 -4.09 -50.00 58.59
CA SER A 121 -2.67 -50.02 58.98
C SER A 121 -1.71 -49.54 57.89
N GLY A 122 -0.59 -48.95 58.32
CA GLY A 122 0.48 -48.47 57.44
C GLY A 122 1.34 -49.55 56.79
N ASN A 123 0.96 -50.83 56.88
CA ASN A 123 1.69 -51.91 56.19
C ASN A 123 1.32 -51.96 54.72
N THR A 124 2.26 -52.34 53.85
CA THR A 124 1.98 -52.66 52.44
C THR A 124 1.22 -53.97 52.31
N LYS A 125 0.18 -54.00 51.47
CA LYS A 125 -0.66 -55.17 51.17
C LYS A 125 -0.48 -55.50 49.71
N SER A 126 -0.28 -56.77 49.37
CA SER A 126 0.07 -57.13 47.98
C SER A 126 -0.93 -58.04 47.30
N ILE A 127 -1.18 -57.81 46.02
CA ILE A 127 -1.77 -58.79 45.09
C ILE A 127 -0.60 -59.40 44.32
N VAL A 128 -0.38 -60.71 44.45
CA VAL A 128 0.88 -61.36 44.05
C VAL A 128 0.69 -62.39 42.93
N GLY A 129 1.62 -62.38 41.96
CA GLY A 129 1.64 -63.29 40.82
C GLY A 129 0.40 -63.12 39.95
N VAL A 130 0.02 -64.12 39.17
CA VAL A 130 -1.14 -64.08 38.24
C VAL A 130 -2.52 -64.00 38.92
N THR A 131 -2.58 -63.62 40.19
CA THR A 131 -3.80 -63.44 40.97
C THR A 131 -4.57 -62.21 40.48
N THR A 132 -5.89 -62.35 40.34
CA THR A 132 -6.78 -61.29 39.87
C THR A 132 -7.74 -60.84 40.96
N PHE A 133 -7.86 -59.54 41.19
CA PHE A 133 -8.86 -58.94 42.08
C PHE A 133 -9.89 -58.18 41.25
N ASN A 134 -11.16 -58.61 41.29
CA ASN A 134 -12.28 -57.94 40.64
C ASN A 134 -13.10 -57.18 41.67
N ASN A 135 -13.18 -55.86 41.56
CA ASN A 135 -13.97 -55.01 42.43
C ASN A 135 -15.26 -54.56 41.74
N THR A 136 -16.41 -54.93 42.28
CA THR A 136 -17.75 -54.41 41.93
C THR A 136 -18.39 -53.64 43.09
N GLY A 137 -17.83 -53.75 44.31
CA GLY A 137 -18.24 -53.01 45.52
C GLY A 137 -17.27 -51.89 45.89
N ASN A 138 -17.07 -51.68 47.19
CA ASN A 138 -16.19 -50.64 47.72
C ASN A 138 -14.82 -51.20 48.08
N PHE A 139 -13.75 -50.56 47.63
CA PHE A 139 -12.37 -50.83 48.02
C PHE A 139 -11.74 -49.56 48.57
N ASN A 140 -11.55 -49.48 49.89
CA ASN A 140 -11.08 -48.28 50.57
C ASN A 140 -9.64 -48.47 51.07
N ILE A 141 -8.74 -47.55 50.73
CA ILE A 141 -7.38 -47.45 51.30
C ILE A 141 -7.43 -46.36 52.38
N LEU A 142 -7.51 -46.78 53.64
CA LEU A 142 -7.87 -45.91 54.76
C LEU A 142 -6.66 -45.20 55.39
N ASP A 143 -5.49 -45.85 55.40
CA ASP A 143 -4.25 -45.37 56.04
C ASP A 143 -3.09 -45.31 55.03
N GLY A 144 -1.91 -44.82 55.44
CA GLY A 144 -0.72 -44.65 54.57
C GLY A 144 0.04 -45.92 54.18
N GLY A 145 -0.65 -47.06 54.09
CA GLY A 145 -0.08 -48.32 53.63
C GLY A 145 -0.50 -48.60 52.18
N ASP A 146 0.47 -48.83 51.30
CA ASP A 146 0.23 -49.09 49.88
C ASP A 146 -0.57 -50.37 49.62
N LEU A 147 -1.41 -50.33 48.58
CA LEU A 147 -1.76 -51.52 47.81
C LEU A 147 -0.69 -51.75 46.73
N ASN A 148 0.16 -52.77 46.91
CA ASN A 148 1.20 -53.12 45.97
C ASN A 148 0.73 -54.22 44.99
N ILE A 149 0.74 -53.93 43.69
CA ILE A 149 0.47 -54.92 42.64
C ILE A 149 1.79 -55.59 42.24
N THR A 150 2.04 -56.78 42.77
CA THR A 150 3.25 -57.59 42.50
C THR A 150 2.95 -58.65 41.44
N ASP A 151 3.13 -58.34 40.17
CA ASP A 151 2.85 -59.26 39.06
C ASP A 151 1.37 -59.70 38.90
N GLY A 152 0.41 -59.03 39.57
CA GLY A 152 -1.03 -59.29 39.52
C GLY A 152 -1.89 -58.31 38.70
N ILE A 153 -3.21 -58.48 38.81
CA ILE A 153 -4.23 -57.67 38.12
C ILE A 153 -5.29 -57.20 39.11
N PHE A 154 -5.55 -55.90 39.14
CA PHE A 154 -6.70 -55.31 39.82
C PHE A 154 -7.68 -54.75 38.78
N ASN A 155 -8.90 -55.25 38.76
CA ASN A 155 -9.99 -54.75 37.92
C ASN A 155 -11.03 -54.03 38.77
N ASN A 156 -11.13 -52.71 38.65
CA ASN A 156 -12.27 -51.94 39.14
C ASN A 156 -13.35 -51.90 38.06
N LEU A 157 -14.38 -52.74 38.22
CA LEU A 157 -15.47 -52.90 37.26
C LEU A 157 -16.46 -51.73 37.36
N ALA A 158 -17.43 -51.64 36.45
CA ALA A 158 -18.29 -50.45 36.27
C ALA A 158 -19.02 -49.95 37.53
N SER A 159 -19.42 -50.85 38.44
CA SER A 159 -20.05 -50.48 39.71
C SER A 159 -19.05 -50.29 40.87
N GLY A 160 -17.79 -50.68 40.64
CA GLY A 160 -16.75 -50.68 41.65
C GLY A 160 -16.26 -49.27 41.98
N VAL A 161 -15.98 -49.05 43.26
CA VAL A 161 -15.38 -47.83 43.78
C VAL A 161 -14.04 -48.16 44.44
N ILE A 162 -12.97 -47.50 44.01
CA ILE A 162 -11.71 -47.41 44.74
C ILE A 162 -11.63 -46.04 45.39
N ASP A 163 -11.38 -45.99 46.70
CA ASP A 163 -11.31 -44.76 47.48
C ASP A 163 -9.96 -44.63 48.20
N LEU A 164 -9.13 -43.69 47.75
CA LEU A 164 -7.82 -43.37 48.32
C LEU A 164 -8.01 -42.30 49.41
N ARG A 165 -8.08 -42.72 50.68
CA ARG A 165 -8.35 -41.83 51.83
C ARG A 165 -7.12 -41.54 52.68
N GLY A 166 -6.19 -42.49 52.76
CA GLY A 166 -4.96 -42.34 53.55
C GLY A 166 -3.98 -41.37 52.89
N ASN A 167 -3.32 -40.52 53.67
CA ASN A 167 -2.12 -39.81 53.21
C ASN A 167 -1.05 -40.87 52.90
N GLU A 168 -0.48 -40.85 51.69
CA GLU A 168 0.40 -41.90 51.16
C GLU A 168 -0.24 -43.28 51.01
N GLY A 169 -1.59 -43.38 51.01
CA GLY A 169 -2.30 -44.61 50.67
C GLY A 169 -2.27 -44.87 49.16
N ASN A 170 -1.10 -45.28 48.63
CA ASN A 170 -0.87 -45.37 47.19
C ASN A 170 -1.32 -46.72 46.61
N ILE A 171 -1.45 -46.77 45.28
CA ILE A 171 -1.44 -48.01 44.52
C ILE A 171 -0.06 -48.13 43.86
N SER A 172 0.82 -48.93 44.46
CA SER A 172 2.20 -49.15 44.01
C SER A 172 2.35 -50.47 43.24
N TYR A 173 3.57 -50.74 42.78
CA TYR A 173 3.88 -51.96 42.04
C TYR A 173 5.26 -52.49 42.38
N THR A 174 5.42 -53.80 42.24
CA THR A 174 6.72 -54.48 42.18
C THR A 174 6.66 -55.61 41.15
N GLY A 175 7.80 -56.22 40.84
CA GLY A 175 7.88 -57.25 39.79
C GLY A 175 8.03 -56.68 38.38
N SER A 176 7.97 -57.55 37.37
CA SER A 176 8.23 -57.20 35.96
C SER A 176 7.20 -57.77 34.97
N ALA A 177 6.28 -58.61 35.41
CA ALA A 177 5.20 -59.20 34.61
C ALA A 177 3.95 -58.27 34.62
N SER A 178 2.87 -58.67 35.29
CA SER A 178 1.59 -57.93 35.27
C SER A 178 1.49 -56.91 36.40
N ARG A 179 1.40 -55.62 36.11
CA ARG A 179 1.34 -54.55 37.14
C ARG A 179 0.15 -53.64 36.90
N ILE A 180 -1.00 -54.27 36.66
CA ILE A 180 -2.13 -53.65 35.96
C ILE A 180 -3.26 -53.32 36.93
N LEU A 181 -3.67 -52.06 36.91
CA LEU A 181 -4.92 -51.55 37.43
C LEU A 181 -5.83 -51.19 36.25
N ASN A 182 -6.90 -51.94 36.04
CA ASN A 182 -7.95 -51.61 35.07
C ASN A 182 -9.09 -50.87 35.78
N ASN A 183 -9.55 -49.76 35.21
CA ASN A 183 -10.67 -48.99 35.74
C ASN A 183 -11.76 -48.78 34.69
N ALA A 184 -12.96 -49.29 35.00
CA ALA A 184 -14.22 -48.95 34.34
C ALA A 184 -15.23 -48.31 35.30
N GLY A 185 -14.98 -48.39 36.61
CA GLY A 185 -15.80 -47.78 37.67
C GLY A 185 -15.29 -46.41 38.11
N LEU A 186 -15.40 -46.13 39.41
CA LEU A 186 -14.92 -44.91 40.04
C LEU A 186 -13.61 -45.14 40.80
N ILE A 187 -12.59 -44.36 40.49
CA ILE A 187 -11.45 -44.12 41.39
C ILE A 187 -11.64 -42.73 41.98
N LYS A 188 -11.61 -42.59 43.29
CA LYS A 188 -11.63 -41.27 43.92
C LYS A 188 -10.53 -41.13 44.97
N SER A 189 -9.96 -39.93 45.05
CA SER A 189 -9.08 -39.52 46.14
C SER A 189 -9.85 -38.54 47.04
N THR A 190 -9.95 -38.88 48.31
CA THR A 190 -10.58 -38.04 49.34
C THR A 190 -9.65 -37.76 50.50
N ALA A 191 -8.35 -38.01 50.33
CA ALA A 191 -7.34 -37.80 51.36
C ALA A 191 -7.31 -36.33 51.82
N THR A 192 -7.42 -36.12 53.13
CA THR A 192 -7.36 -34.77 53.72
C THR A 192 -5.90 -34.39 53.97
N GLY A 193 -5.23 -33.87 52.94
CA GLY A 193 -3.84 -33.44 52.97
C GLY A 193 -2.84 -34.49 52.48
N GLY A 194 -1.75 -34.03 51.88
CA GLY A 194 -0.68 -34.87 51.32
C GLY A 194 -0.93 -35.37 49.88
N ASN A 195 -0.07 -36.28 49.42
CA ASN A 195 -0.08 -36.81 48.05
C ASN A 195 -0.51 -38.28 48.06
N THR A 196 -1.49 -38.62 47.23
CA THR A 196 -1.85 -40.01 46.88
C THR A 196 -1.33 -40.33 45.49
N ARG A 197 -0.83 -41.55 45.26
CA ARG A 197 -0.18 -41.93 44.00
C ARG A 197 -0.78 -43.19 43.38
N ILE A 198 -0.84 -43.21 42.05
CA ILE A 198 -1.02 -44.43 41.27
C ILE A 198 0.26 -44.64 40.46
N GLN A 199 1.04 -45.61 40.88
CA GLN A 199 2.37 -45.89 40.31
C GLN A 199 2.32 -47.05 39.32
N SER A 200 1.33 -47.94 39.45
CA SER A 200 1.08 -49.08 38.56
C SER A 200 0.66 -48.65 37.15
N VAL A 201 0.59 -49.61 36.22
CA VAL A 201 -0.05 -49.36 34.92
C VAL A 201 -1.54 -49.13 35.17
N LEU A 202 -2.05 -47.97 34.78
CA LEU A 202 -3.48 -47.67 34.85
C LEU A 202 -4.10 -47.76 33.46
N ASN A 203 -5.10 -48.63 33.27
CA ASN A 203 -5.95 -48.64 32.09
C ASN A 203 -7.33 -48.11 32.46
N ASN A 204 -7.57 -46.82 32.26
CA ASN A 204 -8.88 -46.20 32.48
C ASN A 204 -9.71 -46.29 31.19
N ASN A 205 -10.64 -47.24 31.12
CA ASN A 205 -11.48 -47.50 29.96
C ASN A 205 -12.88 -46.95 30.18
N GLY A 206 -13.05 -45.64 29.95
CA GLY A 206 -14.33 -44.94 30.19
C GLY A 206 -14.69 -44.73 31.66
N GLY A 207 -13.85 -45.19 32.60
CA GLY A 207 -14.05 -45.00 34.03
C GLY A 207 -13.96 -43.54 34.48
N THR A 208 -14.44 -43.28 35.69
CA THR A 208 -14.38 -41.96 36.34
C THR A 208 -13.23 -41.89 37.33
N ILE A 209 -12.46 -40.80 37.31
CA ILE A 209 -11.44 -40.47 38.31
C ILE A 209 -11.83 -39.13 38.94
N THR A 210 -11.93 -39.07 40.26
CA THR A 210 -12.31 -37.84 41.00
C THR A 210 -11.30 -37.50 42.08
N VAL A 211 -10.74 -36.30 42.05
CA VAL A 211 -9.92 -35.75 43.13
C VAL A 211 -10.77 -34.76 43.92
N SER A 212 -11.18 -35.17 45.12
CA SER A 212 -12.07 -34.37 45.97
C SER A 212 -11.29 -33.47 46.92
N ASN A 213 -10.12 -33.92 47.38
CA ASN A 213 -9.21 -33.20 48.25
C ASN A 213 -7.77 -33.60 47.94
N GLY A 214 -6.81 -32.68 48.18
CA GLY A 214 -5.38 -32.96 48.06
C GLY A 214 -4.91 -33.24 46.63
N ASN A 215 -3.79 -33.95 46.51
CA ASN A 215 -3.17 -34.25 45.22
C ASN A 215 -3.29 -35.74 44.90
N LEU A 216 -3.77 -36.05 43.70
CA LEU A 216 -3.63 -37.37 43.08
C LEU A 216 -2.55 -37.30 42.00
N ILE A 217 -1.49 -38.08 42.15
CA ILE A 217 -0.34 -38.07 41.24
C ILE A 217 -0.30 -39.39 40.46
N PHE A 218 -0.23 -39.26 39.14
CA PHE A 218 0.09 -40.35 38.23
C PHE A 218 1.58 -40.34 37.94
N ASP A 219 2.31 -41.30 38.51
CA ASP A 219 3.76 -41.41 38.38
C ASP A 219 4.22 -42.81 37.95
N PHE A 220 5.51 -42.93 37.65
CA PHE A 220 6.20 -44.14 37.20
C PHE A 220 5.65 -44.77 35.91
N LEU A 221 4.84 -45.84 35.99
CA LEU A 221 4.42 -46.61 34.81
C LEU A 221 3.37 -45.88 33.97
N ASP A 222 3.11 -46.40 32.77
CA ASP A 222 2.19 -45.81 31.80
C ASP A 222 0.76 -45.69 32.33
N LYS A 223 0.09 -44.60 31.94
CA LYS A 223 -1.31 -44.32 32.24
C LYS A 223 -2.10 -44.24 30.94
N ASN A 224 -2.88 -45.27 30.66
CA ASN A 224 -3.70 -45.37 29.46
C ASN A 224 -5.11 -44.85 29.78
N LEU A 225 -5.40 -43.61 29.35
CA LEU A 225 -6.70 -42.97 29.52
C LEU A 225 -7.50 -43.08 28.21
N ASN A 226 -8.36 -44.09 28.14
CA ASN A 226 -9.20 -44.40 27.00
C ASN A 226 -10.60 -43.83 27.24
N GLY A 227 -10.72 -42.52 27.06
CA GLY A 227 -11.88 -41.72 27.44
C GLY A 227 -12.17 -41.72 28.94
N GLY A 228 -13.36 -41.26 29.30
CA GLY A 228 -13.85 -41.24 30.69
C GLY A 228 -14.01 -39.83 31.26
N VAL A 229 -14.17 -39.77 32.58
CA VAL A 229 -14.48 -38.53 33.31
C VAL A 229 -13.38 -38.26 34.32
N LEU A 230 -12.78 -37.07 34.29
CA LEU A 230 -11.83 -36.56 35.27
C LEU A 230 -12.45 -35.36 35.98
N ASN A 231 -12.73 -35.48 37.27
CA ASN A 231 -13.23 -34.39 38.10
C ASN A 231 -12.16 -33.97 39.10
N VAL A 232 -11.89 -32.67 39.20
CA VAL A 232 -10.95 -32.11 40.18
C VAL A 232 -11.65 -30.98 40.92
N SER A 233 -11.78 -31.12 42.24
CA SER A 233 -12.44 -30.14 43.10
C SER A 233 -11.55 -28.93 43.39
N VAL A 234 -12.14 -27.80 43.78
CA VAL A 234 -11.41 -26.58 44.14
C VAL A 234 -10.33 -26.90 45.19
N GLY A 235 -9.11 -26.38 44.99
CA GLY A 235 -7.96 -26.61 45.88
C GLY A 235 -7.34 -28.01 45.80
N SER A 236 -7.84 -28.88 44.92
CA SER A 236 -7.26 -30.19 44.63
C SER A 236 -6.50 -30.18 43.30
N VAL A 237 -5.59 -31.15 43.12
CA VAL A 237 -4.78 -31.27 41.90
C VAL A 237 -4.70 -32.71 41.41
N LEU A 238 -4.87 -32.92 40.10
CA LEU A 238 -4.49 -34.15 39.41
C LEU A 238 -3.20 -33.93 38.63
N GLN A 239 -2.13 -34.67 38.94
CA GLN A 239 -0.83 -34.50 38.28
C GLN A 239 -0.51 -35.66 37.34
N LEU A 240 -0.21 -35.35 36.08
CA LEU A 240 0.29 -36.28 35.06
C LEU A 240 1.80 -36.15 34.95
N THR A 241 2.55 -36.95 35.72
CA THR A 241 4.01 -36.87 35.78
C THR A 241 4.73 -37.96 34.97
N SER A 242 4.07 -39.09 34.73
CA SER A 242 4.57 -40.16 33.87
C SER A 242 3.95 -40.13 32.47
N THR A 243 4.36 -41.06 31.61
CA THR A 243 3.78 -41.22 30.28
C THR A 243 2.27 -41.50 30.39
N THR A 244 1.48 -40.61 29.79
CA THR A 244 0.02 -40.72 29.73
C THR A 244 -0.42 -40.89 28.29
N ASN A 245 -0.93 -42.07 27.94
CA ASN A 245 -1.45 -42.38 26.61
C ASN A 245 -2.94 -42.06 26.55
N LEU A 246 -3.37 -41.29 25.55
CA LEU A 246 -4.73 -40.82 25.38
C LEU A 246 -5.40 -41.46 24.17
N THR A 247 -6.63 -41.93 24.36
CA THR A 247 -7.56 -42.22 23.26
C THR A 247 -8.97 -41.76 23.62
N GLY A 248 -9.82 -41.48 22.63
CA GLY A 248 -11.20 -41.05 22.87
C GLY A 248 -11.33 -39.67 23.53
N THR A 249 -12.47 -39.40 24.14
CA THR A 249 -12.80 -38.09 24.74
C THR A 249 -12.75 -38.17 26.27
N LEU A 250 -11.92 -37.32 26.87
CA LEU A 250 -11.90 -37.06 28.30
C LEU A 250 -12.81 -35.88 28.63
N THR A 251 -13.65 -36.07 29.63
CA THR A 251 -14.65 -35.08 30.09
C THR A 251 -14.54 -34.86 31.60
N GLY A 252 -15.40 -34.03 32.18
CA GLY A 252 -15.48 -33.81 33.64
C GLY A 252 -15.24 -32.35 34.02
N ALA A 253 -15.38 -32.04 35.31
CA ALA A 253 -15.26 -30.68 35.84
C ALA A 253 -13.89 -30.47 36.51
N LEU A 254 -13.07 -29.60 35.92
CA LEU A 254 -11.78 -29.13 36.44
C LEU A 254 -11.96 -27.81 37.18
N ASN A 255 -12.48 -27.89 38.40
CA ASN A 255 -12.56 -26.75 39.34
C ASN A 255 -11.26 -26.57 40.14
N GLY A 256 -10.48 -27.65 40.28
CA GLY A 256 -9.05 -27.61 40.62
C GLY A 256 -8.20 -27.94 39.39
N ASP A 257 -6.89 -27.97 39.57
CA ASP A 257 -5.94 -28.04 38.45
C ASP A 257 -5.71 -29.48 37.97
N LEU A 258 -5.66 -29.66 36.65
CA LEU A 258 -5.01 -30.80 36.03
C LEU A 258 -3.62 -30.34 35.57
N GLU A 259 -2.58 -30.78 36.25
CA GLU A 259 -1.19 -30.44 35.94
C GLU A 259 -0.57 -31.50 35.04
N TRP A 260 -0.02 -31.08 33.91
CA TRP A 260 0.67 -31.92 32.95
C TRP A 260 2.16 -31.56 32.94
N SER A 261 3.00 -32.46 33.46
CA SER A 261 4.46 -32.32 33.47
C SER A 261 5.21 -33.49 32.79
N GLY A 262 4.56 -34.64 32.62
CA GLY A 262 5.09 -35.82 31.93
C GLY A 262 4.89 -35.79 30.41
N THR A 263 5.19 -36.92 29.76
CA THR A 263 4.89 -37.10 28.33
C THR A 263 3.42 -37.49 28.14
N VAL A 264 2.68 -36.76 27.32
CA VAL A 264 1.34 -37.16 26.87
C VAL A 264 1.42 -37.64 25.43
N SER A 265 0.90 -38.83 25.16
CA SER A 265 0.93 -39.47 23.84
C SER A 265 -0.49 -39.65 23.30
N SER A 266 -0.76 -39.16 22.10
CA SER A 266 -2.02 -39.36 21.38
C SER A 266 -1.73 -40.06 20.06
N ALA A 267 -1.88 -41.38 20.01
CA ALA A 267 -1.61 -42.18 18.81
C ALA A 267 -2.74 -42.12 17.75
N SER A 268 -3.93 -41.70 18.17
CA SER A 268 -5.10 -41.44 17.32
C SER A 268 -5.70 -40.09 17.71
N THR A 269 -6.92 -39.77 17.27
CA THR A 269 -7.62 -38.59 17.76
C THR A 269 -8.06 -38.80 19.21
N SER A 270 -7.55 -37.97 20.11
CA SER A 270 -8.04 -37.84 21.49
C SER A 270 -8.56 -36.41 21.72
N THR A 271 -9.40 -36.22 22.73
CA THR A 271 -10.02 -34.92 23.00
C THR A 271 -10.04 -34.62 24.49
N PHE A 272 -9.53 -33.44 24.86
CA PHE A 272 -9.86 -32.81 26.12
C PHE A 272 -11.16 -32.00 25.93
N ASN A 273 -12.23 -32.39 26.62
CA ASN A 273 -13.54 -31.73 26.62
C ASN A 273 -14.07 -31.59 28.06
N PHE A 274 -13.33 -30.84 28.86
CA PHE A 274 -13.60 -30.57 30.26
C PHE A 274 -14.54 -29.35 30.43
N SER A 275 -15.01 -29.19 31.65
CA SER A 275 -15.72 -28.00 32.14
C SER A 275 -15.00 -27.48 33.39
N GLY A 276 -15.49 -26.42 34.02
CA GLY A 276 -14.89 -25.85 35.24
C GLY A 276 -13.93 -24.70 34.95
N SER A 277 -13.46 -24.05 36.01
CA SER A 277 -12.77 -22.75 35.94
C SER A 277 -11.25 -22.82 35.82
N SER A 278 -10.62 -23.96 36.12
CA SER A 278 -9.17 -24.04 36.32
C SER A 278 -8.41 -24.58 35.11
N GLY A 279 -9.05 -25.40 34.28
CA GLY A 279 -8.48 -25.89 33.02
C GLY A 279 -7.30 -26.85 33.19
N VAL A 280 -6.55 -27.03 32.10
CA VAL A 280 -5.33 -27.86 32.05
C VAL A 280 -4.09 -26.99 32.15
N ARG A 281 -3.19 -27.27 33.10
CA ARG A 281 -1.90 -26.59 33.25
C ARG A 281 -0.78 -27.46 32.71
N TRP A 282 -0.36 -27.20 31.49
CA TRP A 282 0.85 -27.78 30.94
C TRP A 282 2.05 -27.07 31.54
N THR A 283 2.77 -27.75 32.43
CA THR A 283 3.92 -27.22 33.18
C THR A 283 5.26 -27.74 32.65
N ALA A 284 5.32 -28.96 32.10
CA ALA A 284 6.51 -29.50 31.45
C ALA A 284 6.15 -30.68 30.53
N GLY A 285 7.15 -31.28 29.88
CA GLY A 285 6.97 -32.50 29.11
C GLY A 285 6.43 -32.26 27.70
N ASN A 286 6.16 -33.37 27.00
CA ASN A 286 5.95 -33.37 25.54
C ASN A 286 4.58 -33.93 25.16
N LEU A 287 4.02 -33.41 24.08
CA LEU A 287 2.93 -34.04 23.33
C LEU A 287 3.52 -34.86 22.17
N THR A 288 3.19 -36.15 22.10
CA THR A 288 3.71 -37.08 21.09
C THR A 288 2.63 -38.08 20.63
N GLY A 289 3.02 -39.12 19.88
CA GLY A 289 2.17 -40.24 19.48
C GLY A 289 1.79 -40.27 18.00
N GLY A 290 1.96 -39.17 17.28
CA GLY A 290 1.72 -39.08 15.83
C GLY A 290 0.25 -38.92 15.42
N GLY A 291 -0.69 -38.94 16.37
CA GLY A 291 -2.11 -38.66 16.16
C GLY A 291 -2.46 -37.19 16.44
N THR A 292 -3.71 -36.95 16.88
CA THR A 292 -4.24 -35.61 17.12
C THR A 292 -4.77 -35.48 18.54
N LEU A 293 -4.32 -34.49 19.30
CA LEU A 293 -4.99 -34.04 20.52
C LEU A 293 -5.89 -32.84 20.19
N VAL A 294 -7.18 -32.92 20.48
CA VAL A 294 -8.11 -31.80 20.36
C VAL A 294 -8.31 -31.17 21.73
N ASN A 295 -7.92 -29.89 21.88
CA ASN A 295 -8.23 -29.08 23.06
C ASN A 295 -9.49 -28.25 22.82
N LYS A 296 -10.58 -28.54 23.53
CA LYS A 296 -11.81 -27.72 23.54
C LYS A 296 -11.92 -26.80 24.76
N ASN A 297 -10.92 -26.78 25.65
CA ASN A 297 -11.00 -26.12 26.95
C ASN A 297 -9.94 -25.05 27.12
N LEU A 298 -9.96 -24.43 28.29
CA LEU A 298 -8.88 -23.59 28.79
C LEU A 298 -7.63 -24.42 29.08
N MET A 299 -6.54 -24.11 28.38
CA MET A 299 -5.21 -24.67 28.59
C MET A 299 -4.21 -23.55 28.87
N PHE A 300 -3.34 -23.78 29.84
CA PHE A 300 -2.27 -22.87 30.22
C PHE A 300 -0.92 -23.52 29.99
N LEU A 301 -0.04 -22.82 29.28
CA LEU A 301 1.39 -23.05 29.37
C LEU A 301 1.90 -22.21 30.54
N SER A 302 2.27 -22.90 31.60
CA SER A 302 2.75 -22.31 32.85
C SER A 302 4.16 -22.84 33.16
N SER A 303 4.95 -22.05 33.88
CA SER A 303 6.39 -22.24 34.10
C SER A 303 7.28 -22.12 32.85
N GLY A 304 8.53 -21.72 33.06
CA GLY A 304 9.52 -21.56 32.00
C GLY A 304 10.19 -22.83 31.48
N ASN A 305 9.70 -24.01 31.87
CA ASN A 305 10.19 -25.25 31.29
C ASN A 305 9.77 -25.37 29.82
N THR A 306 10.65 -25.88 28.99
CA THR A 306 10.35 -26.19 27.59
C THR A 306 9.23 -27.23 27.47
N LYS A 307 8.31 -27.00 26.54
CA LYS A 307 7.19 -27.88 26.20
C LYS A 307 7.15 -28.08 24.71
N SER A 308 6.99 -29.32 24.25
CA SER A 308 7.12 -29.62 22.82
C SER A 308 5.94 -30.41 22.24
N ILE A 309 5.61 -30.13 20.99
CA ILE A 309 4.77 -30.98 20.13
C ILE A 309 5.72 -31.72 19.18
N ILE A 310 5.81 -33.05 19.30
CA ILE A 310 6.90 -33.85 18.71
C ILE A 310 6.44 -34.74 17.56
N GLY A 311 7.28 -34.84 16.52
CA GLY A 311 7.07 -35.71 15.36
C GLY A 311 5.78 -35.32 14.64
N VAL A 312 5.15 -36.23 13.90
CA VAL A 312 3.92 -35.91 13.14
C VAL A 312 2.66 -35.68 14.01
N THR A 313 2.82 -35.42 15.31
CA THR A 313 1.72 -35.18 16.25
C THR A 313 1.07 -33.82 16.00
N THR A 314 -0.25 -33.78 16.06
CA THR A 314 -1.06 -32.57 15.86
C THR A 314 -1.75 -32.15 17.16
N LEU A 315 -1.67 -30.87 17.52
CA LEU A 315 -2.54 -30.23 18.51
C LEU A 315 -3.59 -29.39 17.78
N ASN A 316 -4.86 -29.71 17.92
CA ASN A 316 -5.98 -28.90 17.43
C ASN A 316 -6.58 -28.12 18.60
N ASN A 317 -6.50 -26.79 18.56
CA ASN A 317 -7.10 -25.92 19.56
C ASN A 317 -8.43 -25.34 19.05
N GLU A 318 -9.50 -25.62 19.78
CA GLU A 318 -10.83 -25.01 19.65
C GLU A 318 -11.20 -24.15 20.86
N GLY A 319 -10.41 -24.20 21.94
CA GLY A 319 -10.61 -23.43 23.18
C GLY A 319 -9.59 -22.30 23.36
N ASP A 320 -9.40 -21.90 24.62
CA ASP A 320 -8.41 -20.89 25.01
C ASP A 320 -7.07 -21.54 25.34
N PHE A 321 -6.00 -21.11 24.67
CA PHE A 321 -4.63 -21.57 24.89
C PHE A 321 -3.75 -20.38 25.29
N ASN A 322 -3.49 -20.26 26.59
CA ASN A 322 -2.77 -19.12 27.16
C ASN A 322 -1.32 -19.49 27.48
N ILE A 323 -0.36 -18.73 26.96
CA ILE A 323 1.07 -18.85 27.30
C ILE A 323 1.40 -17.78 28.34
N LEU A 324 1.47 -18.17 29.61
CA LEU A 324 1.47 -17.23 30.75
C LEU A 324 2.86 -16.71 31.14
N ASP A 325 3.86 -17.57 31.12
CA ASP A 325 5.20 -17.28 31.63
C ASP A 325 6.24 -17.29 30.49
N GLY A 326 7.44 -16.78 30.75
CA GLY A 326 8.57 -16.91 29.82
C GLY A 326 8.99 -18.36 29.72
N GLY A 327 8.91 -18.94 28.51
CA GLY A 327 9.12 -20.36 28.22
C GLY A 327 8.48 -20.75 26.89
N ASP A 328 9.28 -21.31 25.98
CA ASP A 328 8.84 -21.53 24.61
C ASP A 328 7.98 -22.80 24.46
N LEU A 329 6.87 -22.68 23.71
CA LEU A 329 6.23 -23.82 23.07
C LEU A 329 7.03 -24.19 21.83
N ASN A 330 7.66 -25.36 21.82
CA ASN A 330 8.45 -25.85 20.69
C ASN A 330 7.61 -26.76 19.79
N ILE A 331 7.49 -26.42 18.52
CA ILE A 331 6.99 -27.34 17.50
C ILE A 331 8.19 -28.11 16.94
N THR A 332 8.41 -29.33 17.43
CA THR A 332 9.51 -30.22 17.03
C THR A 332 9.00 -31.25 16.03
N ASP A 333 8.99 -30.89 14.75
CA ASP A 333 8.47 -31.73 13.65
C ASP A 333 6.95 -31.98 13.67
N GLY A 334 6.20 -31.30 14.55
CA GLY A 334 4.72 -31.38 14.69
C GLY A 334 3.88 -30.28 14.04
N ILE A 335 2.61 -30.26 14.41
CA ILE A 335 1.60 -29.33 13.88
C ILE A 335 0.77 -28.76 15.02
N PHE A 336 0.61 -27.45 15.05
CA PHE A 336 -0.33 -26.77 15.93
C PHE A 336 -1.40 -26.05 15.08
N ASN A 337 -2.65 -26.45 15.20
CA ASN A 337 -3.77 -25.83 14.52
C ASN A 337 -4.61 -25.02 15.50
N ASN A 338 -4.66 -23.71 15.33
CA ASN A 338 -5.65 -22.86 15.97
C ASN A 338 -6.89 -22.77 15.06
N LEU A 339 -7.93 -23.52 15.41
CA LEU A 339 -9.16 -23.60 14.62
C LEU A 339 -10.02 -22.34 14.82
N ALA A 340 -11.11 -22.20 14.06
CA ALA A 340 -11.89 -20.96 13.99
C ALA A 340 -12.43 -20.45 15.35
N LEU A 341 -12.73 -21.35 16.29
CA LEU A 341 -13.14 -20.99 17.66
C LEU A 341 -11.96 -20.83 18.63
N GLY A 342 -10.78 -21.30 18.24
CA GLY A 342 -9.60 -21.32 19.07
C GLY A 342 -8.99 -19.93 19.26
N VAL A 343 -8.53 -19.69 20.48
CA VAL A 343 -7.76 -18.51 20.86
C VAL A 343 -6.39 -18.95 21.34
N ILE A 344 -5.33 -18.39 20.77
CA ILE A 344 -3.98 -18.44 21.34
C ILE A 344 -3.66 -17.07 21.91
N ASP A 345 -3.25 -17.01 23.16
CA ASP A 345 -2.93 -15.77 23.86
C ASP A 345 -1.51 -15.80 24.42
N LEU A 346 -0.62 -14.99 23.84
CA LEU A 346 0.76 -14.82 24.27
C LEU A 346 0.80 -13.74 25.36
N ARG A 347 0.83 -14.16 26.64
CA ARG A 347 0.77 -13.25 27.81
C ARG A 347 2.12 -13.05 28.50
N GLY A 348 3.00 -14.06 28.45
CA GLY A 348 4.32 -13.99 29.04
C GLY A 348 5.30 -13.18 28.18
N ASN A 349 6.15 -12.36 28.80
CA ASN A 349 7.35 -11.87 28.12
C ASN A 349 8.22 -13.09 27.76
N GLU A 350 8.66 -13.17 26.49
CA GLU A 350 9.36 -14.36 25.96
C GLU A 350 8.52 -15.66 25.95
N GLY A 351 7.18 -15.57 26.05
CA GLY A 351 6.28 -16.70 25.80
C GLY A 351 6.16 -17.00 24.31
N ASN A 352 7.22 -17.51 23.68
CA ASN A 352 7.27 -17.65 22.22
C ASN A 352 6.65 -18.98 21.73
N ILE A 353 6.23 -18.99 20.47
CA ILE A 353 6.01 -20.24 19.72
C ILE A 353 7.25 -20.46 18.86
N SER A 354 8.11 -21.37 19.31
CA SER A 354 9.39 -21.71 18.71
C SER A 354 9.31 -23.02 17.92
N TYR A 355 10.42 -23.41 17.30
CA TYR A 355 10.54 -24.63 16.53
C TYR A 355 11.91 -25.28 16.72
N THR A 356 11.93 -26.60 16.60
CA THR A 356 13.15 -27.41 16.49
C THR A 356 12.92 -28.53 15.48
N GLY A 357 13.97 -29.28 15.14
CA GLY A 357 13.87 -30.33 14.11
C GLY A 357 13.85 -29.79 12.68
N ALA A 358 13.70 -30.69 11.71
CA ALA A 358 13.76 -30.40 10.27
C ALA A 358 12.49 -30.77 9.50
N GLY A 359 11.55 -31.48 10.14
CA GLY A 359 10.24 -31.87 9.64
C GLY A 359 9.20 -30.75 9.76
N SER A 360 7.95 -31.14 10.06
CA SER A 360 6.81 -30.21 10.10
C SER A 360 6.95 -29.22 11.25
N ARG A 361 7.01 -27.92 10.96
CA ARG A 361 7.18 -26.87 11.99
C ARG A 361 6.10 -25.85 11.72
N ILE A 362 4.84 -26.28 11.87
CA ILE A 362 3.69 -25.58 11.32
C ILE A 362 2.74 -25.14 12.43
N LEU A 363 2.44 -23.85 12.46
CA LEU A 363 1.29 -23.26 13.12
C LEU A 363 0.28 -22.83 12.06
N ASN A 364 -0.91 -23.42 12.07
CA ASN A 364 -2.02 -22.97 11.23
C ASN A 364 -2.98 -22.12 12.07
N ASN A 365 -3.39 -20.96 11.57
CA ASN A 365 -4.35 -20.08 12.24
C ASN A 365 -5.57 -19.81 11.37
N ALA A 366 -6.74 -20.22 11.87
CA ALA A 366 -8.06 -19.80 11.39
C ALA A 366 -8.87 -19.06 12.47
N GLY A 367 -8.45 -19.15 13.75
CA GLY A 367 -9.05 -18.46 14.88
C GLY A 367 -8.36 -17.13 15.21
N LEU A 368 -8.23 -16.85 16.51
CA LEU A 368 -7.56 -15.67 17.03
C LEU A 368 -6.18 -16.02 17.61
N ILE A 369 -5.13 -15.37 17.14
CA ILE A 369 -3.86 -15.24 17.86
C ILE A 369 -3.83 -13.83 18.45
N LYS A 370 -3.56 -13.68 19.74
CA LYS A 370 -3.37 -12.38 20.35
C LYS A 370 -2.13 -12.34 21.23
N SER A 371 -1.47 -11.18 21.25
CA SER A 371 -0.43 -10.88 22.23
C SER A 371 -0.98 -9.85 23.22
N THR A 372 -0.95 -10.21 24.50
CA THR A 372 -1.41 -9.37 25.61
C THR A 372 -0.31 -9.11 26.64
N ALA A 373 0.92 -9.54 26.35
CA ALA A 373 2.08 -9.38 27.22
C ALA A 373 2.30 -7.91 27.61
N ALA A 374 2.35 -7.67 28.92
CA ALA A 374 2.55 -6.33 29.48
C ALA A 374 4.02 -5.90 29.33
N GLY A 375 4.37 -5.44 28.12
CA GLY A 375 5.73 -5.06 27.74
C GLY A 375 6.59 -6.25 27.29
N GLY A 376 7.67 -5.95 26.58
CA GLY A 376 8.61 -6.95 26.05
C GLY A 376 8.22 -7.49 24.67
N ASN A 377 8.91 -8.57 24.27
CA ASN A 377 8.80 -9.16 22.93
C ASN A 377 8.23 -10.59 23.01
N THR A 378 7.14 -10.83 22.30
CA THR A 378 6.60 -12.17 22.01
C THR A 378 6.92 -12.54 20.57
N ARG A 379 7.25 -13.80 20.29
CA ARG A 379 7.70 -14.24 18.96
C ARG A 379 6.93 -15.45 18.44
N ILE A 380 6.72 -15.47 17.13
CA ILE A 380 6.31 -16.65 16.39
C ILE A 380 7.43 -16.98 15.40
N GLN A 381 8.20 -18.02 15.69
CA GLN A 381 9.41 -18.38 14.95
C GLN A 381 9.15 -19.50 13.93
N THR A 382 8.08 -20.26 14.14
CA THR A 382 7.65 -21.39 13.32
C THR A 382 7.09 -20.95 11.95
N VAL A 383 6.83 -21.90 11.03
CA VAL A 383 6.05 -21.58 9.83
C VAL A 383 4.63 -21.26 10.26
N LEU A 384 4.14 -20.06 9.93
CA LEU A 384 2.77 -19.66 10.22
C LEU A 384 1.96 -19.68 8.93
N ASN A 385 0.83 -20.38 8.90
CA ASN A 385 -0.18 -20.23 7.86
C ASN A 385 -1.42 -19.57 8.46
N ASN A 386 -1.55 -18.25 8.28
CA ASN A 386 -2.74 -17.51 8.67
C ASN A 386 -3.77 -17.54 7.53
N ASN A 387 -4.79 -18.39 7.65
CA ASN A 387 -5.81 -18.61 6.62
C ASN A 387 -7.10 -17.88 6.99
N GLY A 388 -7.11 -16.56 6.80
CA GLY A 388 -8.23 -15.70 7.18
C GLY A 388 -8.41 -15.47 8.69
N GLY A 389 -7.51 -16.03 9.52
CA GLY A 389 -7.51 -15.83 10.97
C GLY A 389 -7.22 -14.38 11.38
N THR A 390 -7.52 -14.07 12.64
CA THR A 390 -7.25 -12.77 13.25
C THR A 390 -5.96 -12.81 14.06
N ILE A 391 -5.11 -11.79 13.93
CA ILE A 391 -3.97 -11.54 14.80
C ILE A 391 -4.15 -10.17 15.47
N THR A 392 -4.01 -10.11 16.79
CA THR A 392 -4.17 -8.86 17.56
C THR A 392 -3.01 -8.64 18.50
N VAL A 393 -2.34 -7.48 18.39
CA VAL A 393 -1.31 -7.05 19.35
C VAL A 393 -1.93 -5.99 20.25
N SER A 394 -2.26 -6.40 21.48
CA SER A 394 -2.95 -5.52 22.43
C SER A 394 -1.98 -4.71 23.29
N ASN A 395 -0.82 -5.29 23.62
CA ASN A 395 0.26 -4.70 24.39
C ASN A 395 1.62 -5.23 23.89
N GLY A 396 2.68 -4.44 24.07
CA GLY A 396 4.05 -4.87 23.77
C GLY A 396 4.29 -5.14 22.28
N ASN A 397 5.26 -6.01 22.00
CA ASN A 397 5.66 -6.34 20.63
C ASN A 397 5.33 -7.80 20.30
N LEU A 398 4.74 -8.01 19.12
CA LEU A 398 4.65 -9.33 18.50
C LEU A 398 5.55 -9.35 17.26
N ILE A 399 6.51 -10.28 17.24
CA ILE A 399 7.53 -10.36 16.20
C ILE A 399 7.36 -11.67 15.43
N PHE A 400 7.33 -11.55 14.10
CA PHE A 400 7.35 -12.65 13.17
C PHE A 400 8.76 -12.80 12.58
N ASP A 401 9.55 -13.70 13.16
CA ASP A 401 10.94 -13.95 12.81
C ASP A 401 11.18 -15.41 12.37
N PHE A 402 12.40 -15.67 11.87
CA PHE A 402 12.88 -16.96 11.37
C PHE A 402 12.12 -17.53 10.16
N LEU A 403 11.27 -18.55 10.34
CA LEU A 403 10.66 -19.30 9.23
C LEU A 403 9.54 -18.50 8.53
N ASP A 404 9.13 -18.95 7.35
CA ASP A 404 8.15 -18.25 6.51
C ASP A 404 6.80 -18.00 7.20
N LYS A 405 6.20 -16.85 6.89
CA LYS A 405 4.88 -16.44 7.36
C LYS A 405 3.94 -16.29 6.18
N ASN A 406 3.03 -17.24 6.00
CA ASN A 406 2.05 -17.27 4.92
C ASN A 406 0.76 -16.62 5.42
N MET A 407 0.50 -15.40 4.94
CA MET A 407 -0.65 -14.58 5.31
C MET A 407 -1.67 -14.60 4.17
N ASN A 408 -2.63 -15.53 4.25
CA ASN A 408 -3.69 -15.72 3.27
C ASN A 408 -4.94 -14.98 3.71
N GLY A 409 -4.90 -13.66 3.59
CA GLY A 409 -5.88 -12.73 4.12
C GLY A 409 -5.97 -12.74 5.66
N GLY A 410 -7.00 -12.07 6.19
CA GLY A 410 -7.30 -12.02 7.61
C GLY A 410 -7.34 -10.61 8.18
N VAL A 411 -7.38 -10.54 9.52
CA VAL A 411 -7.49 -9.29 10.27
C VAL A 411 -6.24 -9.11 11.13
N LEU A 412 -5.58 -7.97 11.04
CA LEU A 412 -4.45 -7.54 11.86
C LEU A 412 -4.84 -6.29 12.64
N ASN A 413 -4.93 -6.41 13.97
CA ASN A 413 -5.18 -5.26 14.84
C ASN A 413 -3.95 -4.97 15.69
N VAL A 414 -3.53 -3.72 15.75
CA VAL A 414 -2.42 -3.27 16.59
C VAL A 414 -2.91 -2.09 17.43
N SER A 415 -2.89 -2.26 18.74
CA SER A 415 -3.31 -1.23 19.70
C SER A 415 -2.26 -0.12 19.84
N VAL A 416 -2.70 1.05 20.32
CA VAL A 416 -1.82 2.19 20.62
C VAL A 416 -0.68 1.76 21.55
N GLY A 417 0.56 2.16 21.22
CA GLY A 417 1.75 1.81 22.00
C GLY A 417 2.25 0.38 21.82
N SER A 418 1.60 -0.42 20.98
CA SER A 418 2.03 -1.77 20.60
C SER A 418 2.67 -1.78 19.21
N VAL A 419 3.49 -2.79 18.94
CA VAL A 419 4.16 -2.95 17.63
C VAL A 419 4.02 -4.37 17.11
N PHE A 420 3.70 -4.50 15.83
CA PHE A 420 3.74 -5.77 15.11
C PHE A 420 4.88 -5.76 14.09
N GLN A 421 5.82 -6.69 14.19
CA GLN A 421 7.04 -6.69 13.37
C GLN A 421 7.09 -7.88 12.42
N LEU A 422 7.27 -7.59 11.12
CA LEU A 422 7.53 -8.56 10.06
C LEU A 422 9.03 -8.55 9.74
N THR A 423 9.80 -9.45 10.35
CA THR A 423 11.28 -9.50 10.21
C THR A 423 11.75 -10.67 9.34
N SER A 424 10.91 -11.69 9.16
CA SER A 424 11.13 -12.85 8.29
C SER A 424 10.39 -12.73 6.95
N THR A 425 10.60 -13.69 6.06
CA THR A 425 9.86 -13.77 4.80
C THR A 425 8.36 -13.90 5.08
N THR A 426 7.59 -12.93 4.60
CA THR A 426 6.13 -12.90 4.73
C THR A 426 5.49 -13.00 3.34
N ASN A 427 4.86 -14.14 3.05
CA ASN A 427 4.16 -14.38 1.80
C ASN A 427 2.70 -13.93 1.94
N LEU A 428 2.24 -13.04 1.06
CA LEU A 428 0.91 -12.47 1.08
C LEU A 428 0.03 -13.03 -0.04
N THR A 429 -1.19 -13.41 0.31
CA THR A 429 -2.28 -13.61 -0.65
C THR A 429 -3.57 -13.01 -0.10
N GLY A 430 -4.46 -12.54 -0.97
CA GLY A 430 -5.74 -11.96 -0.54
C GLY A 430 -5.61 -10.59 0.15
N THR A 431 -6.61 -10.22 0.94
CA THR A 431 -6.69 -8.90 1.60
C THR A 431 -6.45 -9.00 3.09
N LEU A 432 -5.50 -8.23 3.60
CA LEU A 432 -5.30 -7.99 5.03
C LEU A 432 -6.06 -6.73 5.45
N THR A 433 -6.84 -6.86 6.51
CA THR A 433 -7.67 -5.79 7.08
C THR A 433 -7.37 -5.58 8.56
N GLY A 434 -8.08 -4.67 9.23
CA GLY A 434 -7.97 -4.44 10.68
C GLY A 434 -7.51 -3.02 11.02
N ALA A 435 -7.41 -2.71 12.32
CA ALA A 435 -7.06 -1.38 12.81
C ALA A 435 -5.60 -1.31 13.28
N LEU A 436 -4.78 -0.51 12.62
CA LEU A 436 -3.41 -0.18 12.97
C LEU A 436 -3.37 1.15 13.74
N ASN A 437 -3.67 1.11 15.03
CA ASN A 437 -3.51 2.24 15.95
C ASN A 437 -2.13 2.28 16.62
N GLY A 438 -1.40 1.17 16.57
CA GLY A 438 0.04 1.09 16.76
C GLY A 438 0.73 0.64 15.48
N ASP A 439 2.06 0.52 15.53
CA ASP A 439 2.88 0.41 14.33
C ASP A 439 2.93 -1.03 13.80
N LEU A 440 2.77 -1.18 12.48
CA LEU A 440 3.20 -2.38 11.75
C LEU A 440 4.56 -2.09 11.11
N GLU A 441 5.61 -2.73 11.61
CA GLU A 441 6.97 -2.57 11.13
C GLU A 441 7.34 -3.70 10.16
N TRP A 442 7.75 -3.32 8.96
CA TRP A 442 8.20 -4.23 7.92
C TRP A 442 9.71 -4.08 7.72
N SER A 443 10.48 -5.10 8.07
CA SER A 443 11.93 -5.17 7.88
C SER A 443 12.42 -6.42 7.12
N GLY A 444 11.62 -7.48 7.07
CA GLY A 444 11.87 -8.70 6.31
C GLY A 444 11.50 -8.59 4.82
N THR A 445 11.61 -9.70 4.09
CA THR A 445 11.11 -9.78 2.71
C THR A 445 9.60 -10.01 2.71
N VAL A 446 8.84 -9.18 2.01
CA VAL A 446 7.41 -9.43 1.74
C VAL A 446 7.25 -9.89 0.31
N SER A 447 6.56 -11.00 0.10
CA SER A 447 6.37 -11.61 -1.22
C SER A 447 4.89 -11.63 -1.58
N SER A 448 4.50 -11.13 -2.75
CA SER A 448 3.16 -11.22 -3.31
C SER A 448 3.23 -11.93 -4.66
N ALA A 449 2.87 -13.21 -4.71
CA ALA A 449 2.91 -14.01 -5.94
C ALA A 449 1.69 -13.76 -6.85
N GLY A 450 0.54 -13.42 -6.26
CA GLY A 450 -0.66 -12.95 -6.96
C GLY A 450 -0.99 -11.51 -6.55
N THR A 451 -2.27 -11.15 -6.60
CA THR A 451 -2.74 -9.89 -6.02
C THR A 451 -2.96 -10.06 -4.52
N SER A 452 -2.24 -9.26 -3.73
CA SER A 452 -2.47 -9.07 -2.30
C SER A 452 -2.83 -7.62 -2.02
N THR A 453 -3.49 -7.35 -0.90
CA THR A 453 -3.94 -5.99 -0.56
C THR A 453 -3.73 -5.71 0.92
N PHE A 454 -3.07 -4.60 1.22
CA PHE A 454 -3.15 -3.95 2.52
C PHE A 454 -4.37 -3.02 2.49
N ASN A 455 -5.37 -3.28 3.33
CA ASN A 455 -6.60 -2.49 3.49
C ASN A 455 -6.94 -2.32 4.99
N PHE A 456 -6.06 -1.62 5.69
CA PHE A 456 -6.16 -1.35 7.11
C PHE A 456 -6.96 -0.06 7.38
N SER A 457 -7.23 0.16 8.66
CA SER A 457 -7.75 1.41 9.22
C SER A 457 -6.85 1.84 10.37
N GLY A 458 -7.13 2.94 11.05
CA GLY A 458 -6.33 3.43 12.17
C GLY A 458 -5.30 4.49 11.79
N SER A 459 -4.55 4.97 12.79
CA SER A 459 -3.74 6.19 12.68
C SER A 459 -2.25 5.97 12.38
N SER A 460 -1.70 4.76 12.56
CA SER A 460 -0.26 4.52 12.47
C SER A 460 0.23 4.08 11.10
N GLY A 461 -0.57 3.33 10.33
CA GLY A 461 -0.18 2.82 9.02
C GLY A 461 0.93 1.74 9.05
N VAL A 462 1.56 1.51 7.90
CA VAL A 462 2.64 0.52 7.70
C VAL A 462 3.99 1.22 7.60
N ARG A 463 4.95 0.86 8.45
CA ARG A 463 6.32 1.38 8.45
C ARG A 463 7.26 0.40 7.75
N TRP A 464 7.58 0.66 6.50
CA TRP A 464 8.58 -0.09 5.75
C TRP A 464 9.98 0.41 6.14
N ILE A 465 10.67 -0.34 6.99
CA ILE A 465 11.96 -0.01 7.57
C ILE A 465 13.11 -0.63 6.77
N ALA A 466 12.96 -1.87 6.33
CA ALA A 466 13.98 -2.58 5.55
C ALA A 466 13.35 -3.70 4.71
N GLY A 467 14.18 -4.42 3.97
CA GLY A 467 13.74 -5.59 3.20
C GLY A 467 13.06 -5.23 1.89
N ASN A 468 12.69 -6.27 1.14
CA ASN A 468 12.24 -6.16 -0.25
C ASN A 468 10.78 -6.58 -0.41
N LEU A 469 10.10 -5.98 -1.39
CA LEU A 469 8.86 -6.47 -1.99
C LEU A 469 9.20 -7.35 -3.20
N THR A 470 8.73 -8.59 -3.22
CA THR A 470 9.01 -9.57 -4.30
C THR A 470 7.78 -10.43 -4.64
N GLY A 471 7.95 -11.51 -5.40
CA GLY A 471 6.94 -12.53 -5.68
C GLY A 471 6.42 -12.52 -7.12
N GLY A 472 6.61 -11.44 -7.87
CA GLY A 472 6.19 -11.30 -9.27
C GLY A 472 4.71 -10.97 -9.49
N GLY A 473 3.91 -10.88 -8.42
CA GLY A 473 2.52 -10.45 -8.44
C GLY A 473 2.35 -8.97 -8.12
N THR A 474 1.21 -8.60 -7.52
CA THR A 474 0.86 -7.22 -7.19
C THR A 474 0.52 -7.05 -5.71
N LEU A 475 1.19 -6.12 -5.02
CA LEU A 475 0.73 -5.62 -3.72
C LEU A 475 -0.05 -4.33 -3.95
N VAL A 476 -1.31 -4.28 -3.49
CA VAL A 476 -2.12 -3.07 -3.47
C VAL A 476 -2.04 -2.43 -2.08
N ASN A 477 -1.51 -1.21 -2.00
CA ASN A 477 -1.52 -0.39 -0.79
C ASN A 477 -2.70 0.58 -0.83
N LYS A 478 -3.70 0.39 0.04
CA LYS A 478 -4.78 1.37 0.25
C LYS A 478 -4.59 2.24 1.49
N ASN A 479 -3.46 2.09 2.20
CA ASN A 479 -3.23 2.70 3.50
C ASN A 479 -2.13 3.73 3.46
N LEU A 480 -1.97 4.41 4.58
CA LEU A 480 -0.77 5.14 4.91
C LEU A 480 0.41 4.16 5.06
N MET A 481 1.42 4.34 4.20
CA MET A 481 2.69 3.64 4.23
C MET A 481 3.84 4.65 4.34
N PHE A 482 4.82 4.35 5.18
CA PHE A 482 6.01 5.18 5.35
C PHE A 482 7.25 4.37 5.07
N LEU A 483 8.15 4.94 4.27
CA LEU A 483 9.52 4.48 4.21
C LEU A 483 10.31 5.23 5.27
N SER A 484 10.84 4.46 6.21
CA SER A 484 11.65 4.97 7.31
C SER A 484 12.98 4.20 7.41
N SER A 485 14.00 4.84 7.97
CA SER A 485 15.42 4.48 7.93
C SER A 485 16.10 4.58 6.55
N GLY A 486 17.43 4.78 6.58
CA GLY A 486 18.31 4.76 5.41
C GLY A 486 18.62 3.37 4.85
N ASN A 487 18.01 2.30 5.37
CA ASN A 487 18.23 0.95 4.85
C ASN A 487 17.66 0.80 3.43
N THR A 488 18.32 -0.01 2.61
CA THR A 488 17.85 -0.33 1.25
C THR A 488 16.46 -0.99 1.28
N LYS A 489 15.56 -0.50 0.44
CA LYS A 489 14.20 -1.03 0.23
C LYS A 489 13.98 -1.16 -1.26
N SER A 490 13.52 -2.32 -1.71
CA SER A 490 13.39 -2.57 -3.16
C SER A 490 12.07 -3.22 -3.54
N ILE A 491 11.55 -2.86 -4.71
CA ILE A 491 10.53 -3.60 -5.44
C ILE A 491 11.25 -4.46 -6.48
N VAL A 492 11.23 -5.78 -6.34
CA VAL A 492 12.17 -6.69 -7.01
C VAL A 492 11.50 -7.59 -8.05
N GLY A 493 12.19 -7.82 -9.17
CA GLY A 493 11.70 -8.63 -10.28
C GLY A 493 10.42 -8.05 -10.86
N VAL A 494 9.61 -8.84 -11.57
CA VAL A 494 8.35 -8.37 -12.18
C VAL A 494 7.23 -8.02 -11.18
N THR A 495 7.56 -7.78 -9.91
CA THR A 495 6.61 -7.43 -8.85
C THR A 495 6.10 -6.00 -9.04
N THR A 496 4.80 -5.82 -8.82
CA THR A 496 4.11 -4.55 -8.92
C THR A 496 3.65 -4.05 -7.54
N LEU A 497 3.91 -2.79 -7.21
CA LEU A 497 3.27 -2.08 -6.11
C LEU A 497 2.22 -1.12 -6.69
N ASN A 498 0.94 -1.31 -6.36
CA ASN A 498 -0.13 -0.38 -6.70
C ASN A 498 -0.49 0.45 -5.46
N ASN A 499 -0.22 1.75 -5.50
CA ASN A 499 -0.58 2.66 -4.44
C ASN A 499 -1.89 3.39 -4.74
N GLU A 500 -2.87 3.22 -3.85
CA GLU A 500 -4.14 3.95 -3.78
C GLU A 500 -4.24 4.84 -2.53
N GLY A 501 -3.32 4.69 -1.57
CA GLY A 501 -3.26 5.47 -0.33
C GLY A 501 -2.11 6.48 -0.30
N ASP A 502 -1.70 6.87 0.91
CA ASP A 502 -0.56 7.76 1.12
C ASP A 502 0.75 6.96 1.25
N PHE A 503 1.75 7.32 0.46
CA PHE A 503 3.08 6.71 0.48
C PHE A 503 4.14 7.78 0.74
N ASN A 504 4.63 7.86 1.97
CA ASN A 504 5.55 8.90 2.41
C ASN A 504 6.99 8.35 2.50
N ILE A 505 7.93 9.01 1.83
CA ILE A 505 9.36 8.73 1.95
C ILE A 505 9.95 9.76 2.92
N LEU A 506 10.14 9.35 4.18
CA LEU A 506 10.45 10.25 5.30
C LEU A 506 11.95 10.50 5.50
N ASP A 507 12.80 9.54 5.10
CA ASP A 507 14.22 9.50 5.44
C ASP A 507 15.07 9.49 4.15
N GLY A 508 16.38 9.74 4.25
CA GLY A 508 17.33 9.72 3.12
C GLY A 508 17.69 8.33 2.61
N GLY A 509 16.75 7.38 2.64
CA GLY A 509 16.92 6.04 2.07
C GLY A 509 16.15 5.91 0.76
N ASP A 510 16.84 5.50 -0.31
CA ASP A 510 16.22 5.33 -1.62
C ASP A 510 15.22 4.15 -1.65
N LEU A 511 14.07 4.37 -2.28
CA LEU A 511 13.22 3.27 -2.78
C LEU A 511 13.77 2.81 -4.12
N ASN A 512 14.33 1.60 -4.19
CA ASN A 512 14.83 1.03 -5.44
C ASN A 512 13.74 0.27 -6.19
N ILE A 513 13.51 0.61 -7.45
CA ILE A 513 12.76 -0.26 -8.37
C ILE A 513 13.77 -1.15 -9.09
N THR A 514 13.86 -2.41 -8.67
CA THR A 514 14.81 -3.41 -9.17
C THR A 514 14.08 -4.39 -10.07
N ASP A 515 13.95 -4.06 -11.34
CA ASP A 515 13.21 -4.85 -12.34
C ASP A 515 11.68 -4.92 -12.15
N GLY A 516 11.11 -4.13 -11.22
CA GLY A 516 9.68 -4.04 -10.90
C GLY A 516 8.91 -2.85 -11.46
N ILE A 517 7.70 -2.67 -10.92
CA ILE A 517 6.76 -1.60 -11.31
C ILE A 517 6.16 -0.97 -10.06
N PHE A 518 6.15 0.37 -10.00
CA PHE A 518 5.42 1.13 -9.00
C PHE A 518 4.35 1.97 -9.69
N ASN A 519 3.08 1.69 -9.42
CA ASN A 519 1.95 2.45 -9.94
C ASN A 519 1.36 3.33 -8.83
N ASN A 520 1.43 4.64 -8.99
CA ASN A 520 0.65 5.59 -8.22
C ASN A 520 -0.69 5.85 -8.92
N LEU A 521 -1.75 5.19 -8.43
CA LEU A 521 -3.08 5.25 -9.04
C LEU A 521 -3.77 6.58 -8.71
N ALA A 522 -4.94 6.85 -9.29
CA ALA A 522 -5.61 8.15 -9.23
C ALA A 522 -5.86 8.70 -7.82
N LEU A 523 -6.11 7.83 -6.84
CA LEU A 523 -6.28 8.21 -5.42
C LEU A 523 -4.95 8.23 -4.64
N GLY A 524 -3.90 7.65 -5.21
CA GLY A 524 -2.61 7.50 -4.58
C GLY A 524 -1.84 8.81 -4.47
N VAL A 525 -1.19 9.00 -3.33
CA VAL A 525 -0.26 10.10 -3.08
C VAL A 525 1.11 9.52 -2.77
N ILE A 526 2.14 9.98 -3.49
CA ILE A 526 3.55 9.77 -3.11
C ILE A 526 4.09 11.10 -2.61
N ASP A 527 4.69 11.12 -1.43
CA ASP A 527 5.28 12.31 -0.81
C ASP A 527 6.76 12.10 -0.50
N LEU A 528 7.63 12.82 -1.22
CA LEU A 528 9.08 12.83 -1.01
C LEU A 528 9.41 13.89 0.05
N ARG A 529 9.60 13.46 1.31
CA ARG A 529 9.83 14.38 2.46
C ARG A 529 11.28 14.40 2.94
N GLY A 530 11.99 13.29 2.83
CA GLY A 530 13.37 13.17 3.27
C GLY A 530 14.34 13.88 2.30
N ASN A 531 15.38 14.53 2.84
CA ASN A 531 16.55 14.89 2.03
C ASN A 531 17.18 13.59 1.51
N GLU A 532 17.39 13.48 0.20
CA GLU A 532 17.82 12.24 -0.48
C GLU A 532 16.79 11.08 -0.39
N GLY A 533 15.52 11.35 -0.08
CA GLY A 533 14.44 10.37 -0.20
C GLY A 533 14.06 10.13 -1.66
N ASN A 534 14.93 9.46 -2.43
CA ASN A 534 14.75 9.31 -3.87
C ASN A 534 13.92 8.07 -4.24
N ILE A 535 13.34 8.10 -5.43
CA ILE A 535 12.88 6.88 -6.11
C ILE A 535 13.95 6.51 -7.13
N SER A 536 14.74 5.50 -6.77
CA SER A 536 15.88 5.01 -7.53
C SER A 536 15.57 3.71 -8.28
N TYR A 537 16.56 3.17 -8.97
CA TYR A 537 16.45 1.94 -9.73
C TYR A 537 17.74 1.13 -9.67
N THR A 538 17.60 -0.19 -9.78
CA THR A 538 18.71 -1.09 -10.10
C THR A 538 18.22 -2.16 -11.07
N GLY A 539 19.09 -3.07 -11.50
CA GLY A 539 18.74 -4.10 -12.49
C GLY A 539 18.63 -3.57 -13.94
N ALA A 540 18.26 -4.46 -14.85
CA ALA A 540 18.22 -4.21 -16.30
C ALA A 540 16.83 -4.42 -16.93
N GLY A 541 15.88 -4.95 -16.17
CA GLY A 541 14.48 -5.17 -16.53
C GLY A 541 13.60 -3.94 -16.32
N SER A 542 12.35 -4.17 -15.88
CA SER A 542 11.33 -3.12 -15.72
C SER A 542 11.71 -2.17 -14.59
N ARG A 543 11.82 -0.86 -14.85
CA ARG A 543 12.22 0.13 -13.84
C ARG A 543 11.27 1.29 -13.95
N ILE A 544 9.99 1.02 -13.66
CA ILE A 544 8.88 1.89 -14.07
C ILE A 544 8.14 2.43 -12.85
N LEU A 545 7.99 3.75 -12.81
CA LEU A 545 7.04 4.48 -11.99
C LEU A 545 5.96 5.05 -12.91
N ASN A 546 4.71 4.59 -12.75
CA ASN A 546 3.56 5.17 -13.44
C ASN A 546 2.81 6.08 -12.47
N ASN A 547 2.47 7.29 -12.91
CA ASN A 547 1.71 8.25 -12.11
C ASN A 547 0.42 8.68 -12.80
N ALA A 548 -0.70 8.38 -12.13
CA ALA A 548 -2.03 8.92 -12.41
C ALA A 548 -2.59 9.71 -11.21
N GLY A 549 -2.02 9.54 -10.02
CA GLY A 549 -2.37 10.29 -8.80
C GLY A 549 -1.50 11.53 -8.58
N LEU A 550 -1.15 11.80 -7.32
CA LEU A 550 -0.29 12.91 -6.92
C LEU A 550 1.10 12.40 -6.53
N ILE A 551 2.16 12.92 -7.17
CA ILE A 551 3.52 12.90 -6.62
C ILE A 551 3.79 14.30 -6.08
N LYS A 552 4.25 14.43 -4.84
CA LYS A 552 4.70 15.72 -4.30
C LYS A 552 6.06 15.59 -3.65
N SER A 553 6.82 16.68 -3.73
CA SER A 553 8.04 16.87 -2.92
C SER A 553 7.77 17.96 -1.89
N THR A 554 8.00 17.61 -0.63
CA THR A 554 7.84 18.50 0.54
C THR A 554 9.11 18.54 1.39
N ALA A 555 10.24 18.09 0.83
CA ALA A 555 11.53 18.11 1.49
C ALA A 555 11.97 19.56 1.79
N THR A 556 12.20 19.87 3.06
CA THR A 556 12.67 21.20 3.49
C THR A 556 14.20 21.26 3.39
N GLY A 557 14.69 21.53 2.18
CA GLY A 557 16.13 21.61 1.87
C GLY A 557 16.69 20.33 1.23
N GLY A 558 17.70 20.51 0.37
CA GLY A 558 18.31 19.43 -0.40
C GLY A 558 17.59 19.07 -1.70
N ASN A 559 18.02 17.99 -2.35
CA ASN A 559 17.52 17.52 -3.63
C ASN A 559 16.82 16.17 -3.46
N THR A 560 15.57 16.06 -3.93
CA THR A 560 14.87 14.79 -4.12
C THR A 560 14.92 14.39 -5.59
N ARG A 561 15.03 13.09 -5.88
CA ARG A 561 15.22 12.61 -7.26
C ARG A 561 14.23 11.52 -7.65
N ILE A 562 13.84 11.54 -8.93
CA ILE A 562 13.20 10.41 -9.60
C ILE A 562 14.14 9.93 -10.69
N GLN A 563 14.82 8.82 -10.43
CA GLN A 563 15.87 8.26 -11.29
C GLN A 563 15.34 7.15 -12.21
N THR A 564 14.20 6.55 -11.85
CA THR A 564 13.54 5.49 -12.59
C THR A 564 12.84 6.00 -13.87
N VAL A 565 12.34 5.11 -14.74
CA VAL A 565 11.46 5.53 -15.84
C VAL A 565 10.17 6.08 -15.24
N LEU A 566 9.84 7.34 -15.54
CA LEU A 566 8.58 7.94 -15.07
C LEU A 566 7.61 8.07 -16.24
N ASN A 567 6.43 7.48 -16.11
CA ASN A 567 5.31 7.74 -17.01
C ASN A 567 4.27 8.55 -16.23
N ASN A 568 4.26 9.87 -16.41
CA ASN A 568 3.21 10.73 -15.86
C ASN A 568 2.11 10.89 -16.91
N ASN A 569 0.98 10.19 -16.74
CA ASN A 569 -0.13 10.21 -17.70
C ASN A 569 -1.37 10.85 -17.05
N GLY A 570 -1.49 12.17 -17.17
CA GLY A 570 -2.56 12.95 -16.54
C GLY A 570 -2.43 13.13 -15.02
N GLY A 571 -1.43 12.51 -14.37
CA GLY A 571 -1.14 12.69 -12.96
C GLY A 571 -0.62 14.08 -12.61
N THR A 572 -0.67 14.42 -11.33
CA THR A 572 -0.15 15.68 -10.78
C THR A 572 1.23 15.47 -10.17
N ILE A 573 2.15 16.40 -10.43
CA ILE A 573 3.47 16.50 -9.78
C ILE A 573 3.61 17.89 -9.16
N THR A 574 3.81 17.96 -7.84
CA THR A 574 3.92 19.24 -7.11
C THR A 574 5.23 19.34 -6.35
N VAL A 575 5.99 20.42 -6.56
CA VAL A 575 7.17 20.76 -5.75
C VAL A 575 6.77 21.88 -4.80
N SER A 576 6.60 21.55 -3.52
CA SER A 576 6.16 22.50 -2.48
C SER A 576 7.33 23.20 -1.80
N SER A 577 8.47 22.52 -1.72
CA SER A 577 9.73 23.04 -1.15
C SER A 577 10.92 22.30 -1.75
N GLY A 578 12.07 22.97 -1.78
CA GLY A 578 13.32 22.35 -2.25
C GLY A 578 13.32 22.05 -3.75
N ASN A 579 14.17 21.09 -4.15
CA ASN A 579 14.31 20.70 -5.55
C ASN A 579 13.82 19.27 -5.80
N LEU A 580 13.01 19.09 -6.84
CA LEU A 580 12.72 17.79 -7.42
C LEU A 580 13.46 17.66 -8.75
N ILE A 581 14.37 16.70 -8.84
CA ILE A 581 15.21 16.47 -10.01
C ILE A 581 14.74 15.21 -10.74
N PHE A 582 14.49 15.34 -12.03
CA PHE A 582 14.35 14.23 -12.95
C PHE A 582 15.70 13.93 -13.59
N ASP A 583 16.25 12.74 -13.31
CA ASP A 583 17.56 12.31 -13.80
C ASP A 583 17.56 10.83 -14.21
N SER A 584 18.69 10.39 -14.76
CA SER A 584 19.03 9.00 -15.12
C SER A 584 18.22 8.36 -16.27
N LEU A 585 17.02 7.81 -16.01
CA LEU A 585 16.21 7.14 -17.03
C LEU A 585 15.13 8.06 -17.63
N ASP A 586 14.52 7.65 -18.75
CA ASP A 586 13.55 8.45 -19.50
C ASP A 586 12.36 8.93 -18.65
N LYS A 587 11.86 10.13 -18.98
CA LYS A 587 10.65 10.71 -18.39
C LYS A 587 9.65 10.98 -19.48
N ASN A 588 8.53 10.28 -19.45
CA ASN A 588 7.43 10.39 -20.40
C ASN A 588 6.30 11.18 -19.74
N LEU A 589 6.14 12.43 -20.16
CA LEU A 589 5.16 13.38 -19.64
C LEU A 589 4.02 13.52 -20.65
N THR A 590 2.87 12.93 -20.33
CA THR A 590 1.67 12.95 -21.17
C THR A 590 0.52 13.58 -20.43
N ASN A 591 0.09 14.76 -20.87
CA ASN A 591 -0.84 15.61 -20.11
C ASN A 591 -0.33 15.89 -18.67
N GLY A 592 -1.23 16.29 -17.77
CA GLY A 592 -0.96 16.37 -16.33
C GLY A 592 -0.77 17.79 -15.81
N VAL A 593 -0.58 17.88 -14.49
CA VAL A 593 -0.46 19.13 -13.75
C VAL A 593 0.88 19.17 -13.02
N TYR A 594 1.66 20.23 -13.23
CA TYR A 594 3.01 20.41 -12.70
C TYR A 594 3.06 21.74 -11.94
N ASN A 595 3.01 21.68 -10.62
CA ASN A 595 3.03 22.87 -9.77
C ASN A 595 4.40 23.04 -9.14
N VAL A 596 4.91 24.28 -9.14
CA VAL A 596 6.16 24.62 -8.47
C VAL A 596 5.94 25.85 -7.61
N SER A 597 6.19 25.71 -6.31
CA SER A 597 6.03 26.78 -5.33
C SER A 597 7.22 27.74 -5.34
N GLY A 598 7.01 29.00 -4.93
CA GLY A 598 8.07 30.00 -4.84
C GLY A 598 9.29 29.52 -4.04
N GLY A 599 10.48 29.77 -4.58
CA GLY A 599 11.75 29.29 -4.00
C GLY A 599 12.04 27.80 -4.21
N SER A 600 11.17 27.06 -4.90
CA SER A 600 11.37 25.66 -5.28
C SER A 600 11.68 25.51 -6.76
N VAL A 601 12.27 24.38 -7.15
CA VAL A 601 12.61 24.08 -8.55
C VAL A 601 12.24 22.64 -8.92
N MET A 602 11.63 22.48 -10.10
CA MET A 602 11.54 21.18 -10.76
C MET A 602 12.59 21.13 -11.89
N GLN A 603 13.61 20.28 -11.76
CA GLN A 603 14.71 20.24 -12.72
C GLN A 603 14.59 19.05 -13.68
N TRP A 604 14.74 19.32 -14.97
CA TRP A 604 14.75 18.32 -16.05
C TRP A 604 16.17 18.06 -16.54
N SER A 605 16.89 17.21 -15.79
CA SER A 605 18.31 16.91 -16.01
C SER A 605 18.57 15.71 -16.94
N ILE A 606 17.51 15.14 -17.51
CA ILE A 606 17.54 14.02 -18.46
C ILE A 606 16.59 14.31 -19.62
N ASN A 607 16.65 13.50 -20.69
CA ASN A 607 15.71 13.61 -21.80
C ASN A 607 14.25 13.49 -21.30
N ILE A 608 13.44 14.49 -21.63
CA ILE A 608 12.01 14.54 -21.32
C ILE A 608 11.22 14.35 -22.60
N ASN A 609 10.42 13.29 -22.69
CA ASN A 609 9.49 13.08 -23.79
C ASN A 609 8.14 13.71 -23.44
N VAL A 610 7.66 14.65 -24.24
CA VAL A 610 6.41 15.37 -23.98
C VAL A 610 5.38 15.08 -25.06
N SER A 611 4.14 14.79 -24.64
CA SER A 611 2.97 14.78 -25.52
C SER A 611 1.72 15.27 -24.78
N GLY A 612 0.72 15.76 -25.50
CA GLY A 612 -0.47 16.36 -24.89
C GLY A 612 -0.17 17.67 -24.16
N THR A 613 -1.04 18.04 -23.22
CA THR A 613 -0.97 19.37 -22.57
C THR A 613 -0.48 19.30 -21.13
N LEU A 614 0.70 19.85 -20.86
CA LEU A 614 1.21 20.05 -19.51
C LEU A 614 0.66 21.37 -18.96
N THR A 615 0.04 21.32 -17.78
CA THR A 615 -0.55 22.50 -17.10
C THR A 615 0.04 22.67 -15.71
N GLY A 616 -0.32 23.73 -14.99
CA GLY A 616 0.05 23.92 -13.58
C GLY A 616 0.38 25.36 -13.23
N ASN A 617 0.61 25.65 -11.95
CA ASN A 617 0.98 26.97 -11.46
C ASN A 617 2.47 27.01 -11.06
N LEU A 618 3.22 27.88 -11.74
CA LEU A 618 4.66 28.06 -11.61
C LEU A 618 4.95 29.40 -10.91
N THR A 619 4.97 29.36 -9.58
CA THR A 619 5.49 30.47 -8.73
C THR A 619 6.96 30.26 -8.35
N GLY A 620 7.46 29.03 -8.55
CA GLY A 620 8.86 28.72 -8.77
C GLY A 620 9.04 28.13 -10.18
N GLU A 621 10.28 27.82 -10.55
CA GLU A 621 10.66 27.53 -11.95
C GLU A 621 10.68 26.03 -12.26
N ILE A 622 10.36 25.70 -13.51
CA ILE A 622 10.86 24.47 -14.14
C ILE A 622 12.21 24.79 -14.78
N ASP A 623 13.27 24.09 -14.39
CA ASP A 623 14.62 24.26 -14.94
C ASP A 623 14.91 23.16 -15.99
N TRP A 624 14.80 23.53 -17.26
CA TRP A 624 15.07 22.70 -18.43
C TRP A 624 16.58 22.72 -18.75
N THR A 625 17.28 21.62 -18.43
CA THR A 625 18.74 21.52 -18.56
C THR A 625 19.23 20.41 -19.51
N ASN A 626 18.35 19.55 -20.03
CA ASN A 626 18.67 18.49 -20.99
C ASN A 626 17.71 18.51 -22.19
N ASN A 627 17.66 17.51 -23.07
CA ASN A 627 16.78 17.55 -24.23
C ASN A 627 15.29 17.42 -23.83
N VAL A 628 14.42 18.16 -24.51
CA VAL A 628 12.98 17.88 -24.57
C VAL A 628 12.67 17.34 -25.96
N THR A 629 12.04 16.17 -26.01
CA THR A 629 11.69 15.48 -27.25
C THR A 629 10.17 15.49 -27.42
N ILE A 630 9.68 16.03 -28.52
CA ILE A 630 8.29 15.89 -28.96
C ILE A 630 8.25 14.83 -30.06
N PRO A 631 7.64 13.66 -29.82
CA PRO A 631 7.59 12.59 -30.82
C PRO A 631 6.99 13.03 -32.15
N VAL A 632 7.45 12.42 -33.24
CA VAL A 632 6.96 12.71 -34.60
C VAL A 632 5.43 12.61 -34.68
N ALA A 633 4.82 13.55 -35.42
CA ALA A 633 3.37 13.64 -35.59
C ALA A 633 2.56 13.76 -34.28
N THR A 634 3.20 14.19 -33.19
CA THR A 634 2.51 14.55 -31.93
C THR A 634 2.70 16.02 -31.60
N THR A 635 1.84 16.51 -30.72
CA THR A 635 1.93 17.86 -30.16
C THR A 635 2.15 17.76 -28.65
N GLY A 636 3.16 18.46 -28.15
CA GLY A 636 3.31 18.81 -26.75
C GLY A 636 2.88 20.25 -26.54
N THR A 637 2.20 20.56 -25.43
CA THR A 637 1.78 21.93 -25.11
C THR A 637 2.22 22.29 -23.70
N PHE A 638 2.91 23.41 -23.55
CA PHE A 638 3.18 24.05 -22.26
C PHE A 638 2.11 25.11 -22.02
N ASN A 639 1.19 24.82 -21.09
CA ASN A 639 0.09 25.70 -20.70
C ASN A 639 0.09 25.94 -19.19
N PHE A 640 1.22 26.47 -18.71
CA PHE A 640 1.48 26.83 -17.34
C PHE A 640 1.01 28.25 -17.04
N THR A 641 0.59 28.44 -15.80
CA THR A 641 0.26 29.74 -15.20
C THR A 641 1.35 30.12 -14.18
N GLY A 642 1.26 31.31 -13.60
CA GLY A 642 2.27 31.82 -12.66
C GLY A 642 3.31 32.71 -13.34
N ASN A 643 4.22 33.27 -12.54
CA ASN A 643 5.14 34.34 -12.96
C ASN A 643 6.59 33.89 -13.13
N SER A 644 6.94 32.66 -12.73
CA SER A 644 8.30 32.13 -12.88
C SER A 644 8.54 31.47 -14.23
N GLY A 645 7.57 30.76 -14.79
CA GLY A 645 7.68 30.14 -16.11
C GLY A 645 8.66 28.95 -16.21
N VAL A 646 8.99 28.59 -17.45
CA VAL A 646 9.95 27.53 -17.80
C VAL A 646 11.29 28.16 -18.16
N LYS A 647 12.30 27.87 -17.34
CA LYS A 647 13.68 28.31 -17.52
C LYS A 647 14.41 27.33 -18.43
N TRP A 648 14.73 27.75 -19.65
CA TRP A 648 15.53 26.94 -20.57
C TRP A 648 17.01 27.28 -20.40
N SER A 649 17.66 26.50 -19.55
CA SER A 649 19.07 26.65 -19.20
C SER A 649 19.98 25.97 -20.24
N SER A 650 19.67 24.73 -20.65
CA SER A 650 20.49 23.95 -21.59
C SER A 650 19.67 22.87 -22.31
N GLY A 651 20.30 22.15 -23.23
CA GLY A 651 19.67 21.09 -24.02
C GLY A 651 18.88 21.59 -25.22
N ASN A 652 18.32 20.65 -26.00
CA ASN A 652 17.66 20.93 -27.28
C ASN A 652 16.19 20.52 -27.26
N LEU A 653 15.39 21.17 -28.10
CA LEU A 653 14.06 20.73 -28.51
C LEU A 653 14.18 19.86 -29.76
N THR A 654 13.69 18.62 -29.74
CA THR A 654 13.88 17.64 -30.83
C THR A 654 12.67 16.70 -31.00
N GLY A 655 12.77 15.71 -31.90
CA GLY A 655 11.82 14.59 -32.06
C GLY A 655 10.91 14.66 -33.28
N GLY A 656 10.84 15.81 -33.98
CA GLY A 656 10.06 15.99 -35.20
C GLY A 656 8.58 16.29 -35.00
N GLY A 657 8.11 16.41 -33.75
CA GLY A 657 6.77 16.89 -33.41
C GLY A 657 6.67 18.41 -33.28
N THR A 658 5.56 18.90 -32.73
CA THR A 658 5.32 20.33 -32.46
C THR A 658 5.21 20.62 -30.97
N LEU A 659 6.02 21.54 -30.45
CA LEU A 659 5.82 22.14 -29.13
C LEU A 659 5.01 23.42 -29.27
N VAL A 660 3.88 23.52 -28.57
CA VAL A 660 3.10 24.76 -28.43
C VAL A 660 3.40 25.37 -27.06
N ASN A 661 3.86 26.61 -27.02
CA ASN A 661 4.10 27.35 -25.79
C ASN A 661 3.02 28.43 -25.58
N ASN A 662 2.15 28.23 -24.58
CA ASN A 662 1.17 29.23 -24.12
C ASN A 662 1.64 29.95 -22.84
N SER A 663 2.86 29.68 -22.41
CA SER A 663 3.41 30.09 -21.11
C SER A 663 4.58 31.06 -21.30
N LEU A 664 5.21 31.47 -20.20
CA LEU A 664 6.53 32.08 -20.23
C LEU A 664 7.62 30.99 -20.38
N ILE A 665 8.38 31.04 -21.48
CA ILE A 665 9.69 30.39 -21.62
C ILE A 665 10.75 31.49 -21.62
N PHE A 666 11.82 31.29 -20.86
CA PHE A 666 12.95 32.22 -20.91
C PHE A 666 14.29 31.49 -20.93
N LEU A 667 15.20 32.01 -21.74
CA LEU A 667 16.53 31.47 -21.93
C LEU A 667 17.52 32.26 -21.08
N ILE A 668 18.28 31.54 -20.28
CA ILE A 668 19.29 32.07 -19.38
C ILE A 668 20.51 31.14 -19.45
N THR A 669 21.73 31.68 -19.35
CA THR A 669 23.02 31.05 -19.68
C THR A 669 23.46 31.07 -21.15
N GLY A 670 24.78 31.26 -21.33
CA GLY A 670 25.53 31.16 -22.60
C GLY A 670 25.58 29.79 -23.27
N ASN A 671 24.94 28.77 -22.71
CA ASN A 671 24.89 27.46 -23.34
C ASN A 671 24.04 27.53 -24.61
N THR A 672 24.54 26.97 -25.70
CA THR A 672 23.81 26.85 -26.96
C THR A 672 22.53 26.03 -26.76
N LYS A 673 21.40 26.57 -27.21
CA LYS A 673 20.07 25.94 -27.13
C LYS A 673 19.50 25.85 -28.53
N SER A 674 18.96 24.70 -28.92
CA SER A 674 18.56 24.48 -30.32
C SER A 674 17.19 23.84 -30.49
N ILE A 675 16.49 24.20 -31.56
CA ILE A 675 15.45 23.36 -32.18
C ILE A 675 16.14 22.50 -33.23
N ILE A 676 15.96 21.18 -33.19
CA ILE A 676 16.69 20.22 -34.05
C ILE A 676 15.74 19.38 -34.93
N GLY A 677 16.14 19.17 -36.18
CA GLY A 677 15.41 18.35 -37.17
C GLY A 677 14.06 18.97 -37.49
N ALA A 678 13.14 18.19 -38.07
CA ALA A 678 11.80 18.67 -38.46
C ALA A 678 10.87 19.05 -37.28
N THR A 679 11.43 19.42 -36.14
CA THR A 679 10.71 19.85 -34.93
C THR A 679 10.23 21.30 -35.09
N THR A 680 9.00 21.56 -34.66
CA THR A 680 8.39 22.89 -34.70
C THR A 680 8.15 23.43 -33.30
N LEU A 681 8.50 24.69 -33.04
CA LEU A 681 8.09 25.45 -31.87
C LEU A 681 7.06 26.50 -32.28
N ASN A 682 5.85 26.42 -31.74
CA ASN A 682 4.80 27.43 -31.87
C ASN A 682 4.69 28.21 -30.57
N ASN A 683 5.16 29.46 -30.55
CA ASN A 683 5.03 30.34 -29.38
C ASN A 683 3.76 31.17 -29.47
N GLU A 684 2.81 30.93 -28.58
CA GLU A 684 1.58 31.70 -28.36
C GLU A 684 1.65 32.58 -27.10
N GLY A 685 2.60 32.30 -26.19
CA GLY A 685 2.89 33.07 -24.97
C GLY A 685 4.15 33.93 -25.07
N ASP A 686 4.88 34.05 -23.97
CA ASP A 686 6.11 34.86 -23.89
C ASP A 686 7.35 33.98 -24.07
N PHE A 687 8.25 34.38 -24.97
CA PHE A 687 9.55 33.75 -25.18
C PHE A 687 10.66 34.80 -25.06
N ASN A 688 11.37 34.79 -23.93
CA ASN A 688 12.38 35.81 -23.62
C ASN A 688 13.80 35.23 -23.75
N ILE A 689 14.66 35.89 -24.51
CA ILE A 689 16.10 35.56 -24.57
C ILE A 689 16.83 36.55 -23.66
N THR A 690 17.08 36.14 -22.41
CA THR A 690 17.44 37.05 -21.30
C THR A 690 18.93 37.17 -21.00
N ASP A 691 19.74 36.22 -21.44
CA ASP A 691 21.19 36.19 -21.26
C ASP A 691 21.88 35.98 -22.62
N GLY A 692 23.22 36.04 -22.66
CA GLY A 692 23.98 35.75 -23.88
C GLY A 692 23.91 34.28 -24.29
N GLY A 693 24.33 33.98 -25.52
CA GLY A 693 24.31 32.64 -26.12
C GLY A 693 23.26 32.51 -27.22
N ASP A 694 23.64 31.84 -28.31
CA ASP A 694 22.78 31.73 -29.48
C ASP A 694 21.65 30.70 -29.28
N PHE A 695 20.42 31.10 -29.64
CA PHE A 695 19.29 30.20 -29.88
C PHE A 695 19.31 29.72 -31.33
N ASN A 696 19.63 28.44 -31.55
CA ASN A 696 19.82 27.87 -32.87
C ASN A 696 18.55 27.22 -33.42
N ILE A 697 18.23 27.51 -34.68
CA ILE A 697 17.26 26.73 -35.46
C ILE A 697 18.06 25.82 -36.41
N THR A 698 18.06 24.52 -36.12
CA THR A 698 18.83 23.50 -36.85
C THR A 698 17.90 22.53 -37.53
N ASP A 699 17.60 22.78 -38.81
CA ASP A 699 16.65 21.97 -39.60
C ASP A 699 15.18 22.01 -39.11
N GLY A 700 14.84 22.93 -38.20
CA GLY A 700 13.51 23.11 -37.60
C GLY A 700 12.78 24.39 -38.01
N ILE A 701 11.67 24.66 -37.30
CA ILE A 701 10.80 25.83 -37.52
C ILE A 701 10.46 26.46 -36.17
N PHE A 702 10.61 27.79 -36.06
CA PHE A 702 10.07 28.57 -34.95
C PHE A 702 8.97 29.51 -35.50
N ASN A 703 7.74 29.34 -35.04
CA ASN A 703 6.63 30.23 -35.31
C ASN A 703 6.30 31.05 -34.06
N ASN A 704 6.56 32.35 -34.08
CA ASN A 704 5.98 33.28 -33.10
C ASN A 704 4.56 33.63 -33.57
N GLN A 705 3.56 32.99 -32.95
CA GLN A 705 2.15 33.08 -33.33
C GLN A 705 1.57 34.46 -33.02
N LEU A 706 0.35 34.75 -33.50
CA LEU A 706 -0.29 36.07 -33.40
C LEU A 706 -0.35 36.65 -31.97
N THR A 707 -0.59 35.80 -30.97
CA THR A 707 -0.60 36.20 -29.55
C THR A 707 0.77 36.15 -28.89
N GLY A 708 1.75 35.53 -29.57
CA GLY A 708 3.08 35.29 -29.04
C GLY A 708 3.94 36.54 -29.03
N THR A 709 4.73 36.68 -27.96
CA THR A 709 5.81 37.65 -27.86
C THR A 709 7.15 36.93 -27.85
N LEU A 710 8.05 37.31 -28.75
CA LEU A 710 9.46 36.94 -28.78
C LEU A 710 10.29 38.17 -28.42
N ASP A 711 10.99 38.14 -27.29
CA ASP A 711 11.74 39.29 -26.77
C ASP A 711 13.24 39.01 -26.65
N LEU A 712 14.04 39.82 -27.33
CA LEU A 712 15.49 39.79 -27.29
C LEU A 712 15.98 40.79 -26.21
N GLN A 713 16.38 40.27 -25.05
CA GLN A 713 16.73 41.07 -23.87
C GLN A 713 18.23 41.00 -23.53
N GLY A 714 18.90 39.88 -23.80
CA GLY A 714 20.29 39.61 -23.44
C GLY A 714 21.33 40.10 -24.46
N ASN A 715 22.52 40.48 -23.99
CA ASN A 715 23.66 40.77 -24.86
C ASN A 715 24.21 39.48 -25.49
N GLU A 716 24.36 39.43 -26.82
CA GLU A 716 24.66 38.18 -27.57
C GLU A 716 23.56 37.11 -27.51
N GLY A 717 22.32 37.48 -27.16
CA GLY A 717 21.14 36.62 -27.28
C GLY A 717 20.64 36.53 -28.73
N ASN A 718 21.46 35.96 -29.62
CA ASN A 718 21.13 35.90 -31.06
C ASN A 718 20.19 34.74 -31.36
N ILE A 719 19.42 34.87 -32.45
CA ILE A 719 18.77 33.74 -33.11
C ILE A 719 19.67 33.33 -34.28
N SER A 720 20.29 32.17 -34.17
CA SER A 720 21.26 31.66 -35.13
C SER A 720 20.75 30.37 -35.80
N TYR A 721 21.57 29.78 -36.65
CA TYR A 721 21.22 28.59 -37.40
C TYR A 721 22.40 27.65 -37.60
N THR A 722 22.11 26.36 -37.68
CA THR A 722 23.03 25.35 -38.24
C THR A 722 22.24 24.37 -39.14
N GLY A 723 22.86 23.35 -39.74
CA GLY A 723 22.16 22.39 -40.63
C GLY A 723 21.98 22.91 -42.07
N SER A 724 21.07 22.36 -42.89
CA SER A 724 20.85 22.78 -44.31
C SER A 724 19.45 22.61 -44.91
N ALA A 725 18.49 22.05 -44.18
CA ALA A 725 17.15 21.75 -44.67
C ALA A 725 16.09 22.83 -44.31
N SER A 726 15.88 23.14 -43.02
CA SER A 726 14.87 24.12 -42.58
C SER A 726 15.42 25.03 -41.49
N ARG A 727 15.46 26.34 -41.72
CA ARG A 727 16.05 27.31 -40.80
C ARG A 727 15.15 28.53 -40.80
N ILE A 728 13.94 28.36 -40.27
CA ILE A 728 12.82 29.30 -40.47
C ILE A 728 12.35 29.85 -39.13
N LEU A 729 12.28 31.17 -39.04
CA LEU A 729 11.55 31.93 -38.04
C LEU A 729 10.39 32.64 -38.75
N ASN A 730 9.16 32.30 -38.41
CA ASN A 730 7.97 33.04 -38.84
C ASN A 730 7.49 33.91 -37.68
N ASN A 731 7.37 35.22 -37.91
CA ASN A 731 6.80 36.14 -36.94
C ASN A 731 5.41 36.60 -37.39
N PHE A 732 4.37 36.11 -36.72
CA PHE A 732 2.98 36.54 -36.86
C PHE A 732 2.56 37.47 -35.70
N GLY A 733 3.19 37.33 -34.53
CA GLY A 733 2.95 38.15 -33.33
C GLY A 733 3.93 39.31 -33.17
N LEU A 734 4.39 39.52 -31.94
CA LEU A 734 5.35 40.56 -31.59
C LEU A 734 6.76 39.99 -31.43
N LEU A 735 7.70 40.41 -32.27
CA LEU A 735 9.13 40.27 -32.04
C LEU A 735 9.66 41.63 -31.57
N LYS A 736 10.28 41.69 -30.41
CA LYS A 736 10.82 42.96 -29.88
C LYS A 736 12.22 42.80 -29.32
N MET A 737 12.90 43.93 -29.18
CA MET A 737 14.18 44.03 -28.51
C MET A 737 14.07 45.09 -27.41
N SER A 738 13.71 44.66 -26.20
CA SER A 738 13.22 45.57 -25.15
C SER A 738 14.25 46.04 -24.12
N ALA A 739 15.36 45.32 -23.94
CA ALA A 739 16.24 45.54 -22.77
C ALA A 739 17.75 45.68 -23.05
N MET A 740 18.18 45.64 -24.33
CA MET A 740 19.61 45.69 -24.66
C MET A 740 20.03 46.96 -25.42
N SER A 741 21.18 47.54 -25.06
CA SER A 741 21.81 48.65 -25.78
C SER A 741 22.83 48.20 -26.85
N GLY A 742 23.10 46.90 -26.95
CA GLY A 742 24.07 46.27 -27.85
C GLY A 742 23.46 45.72 -29.15
N ASN A 743 24.09 44.70 -29.74
CA ASN A 743 23.64 44.06 -30.98
C ASN A 743 22.86 42.76 -30.71
N ALA A 744 21.65 42.63 -31.24
CA ALA A 744 20.97 41.33 -31.40
C ALA A 744 21.02 40.90 -32.86
N ARG A 745 21.35 39.64 -33.13
CA ARG A 745 21.35 39.11 -34.51
C ARG A 745 20.23 38.10 -34.72
N ILE A 746 19.53 38.23 -35.84
CA ILE A 746 18.64 37.19 -36.37
C ILE A 746 19.27 36.70 -37.67
N GLN A 747 19.90 35.53 -37.61
CA GLN A 747 20.69 34.99 -38.70
C GLN A 747 19.93 33.94 -39.52
N THR A 748 18.75 33.51 -39.06
CA THR A 748 17.89 32.52 -39.72
C THR A 748 17.07 33.11 -40.87
N THR A 749 16.35 32.29 -41.65
CA THR A 749 15.34 32.79 -42.61
C THR A 749 14.19 33.38 -41.81
N LEU A 750 13.90 34.67 -41.99
CA LEU A 750 12.85 35.37 -41.25
C LEU A 750 11.74 35.81 -42.21
N ASN A 751 10.51 35.35 -41.95
CA ASN A 751 9.30 35.88 -42.57
C ASN A 751 8.51 36.65 -41.51
N ASN A 752 8.28 37.93 -41.75
CA ASN A 752 7.52 38.79 -40.84
C ASN A 752 6.18 39.18 -41.45
N SER A 753 5.10 38.68 -40.87
CA SER A 753 3.72 39.13 -41.13
C SER A 753 3.07 39.76 -39.88
N GLY A 754 3.83 39.87 -38.78
CA GLY A 754 3.44 40.53 -37.53
C GLY A 754 4.23 41.82 -37.30
N VAL A 755 4.55 42.11 -36.03
CA VAL A 755 5.28 43.32 -35.63
C VAL A 755 6.70 42.98 -35.21
N ILE A 756 7.69 43.66 -35.78
CA ILE A 756 9.06 43.75 -35.28
C ILE A 756 9.23 45.13 -34.65
N ASP A 757 9.57 45.20 -33.36
CA ASP A 757 9.73 46.44 -32.58
C ASP A 757 11.17 46.61 -32.06
N ALA A 758 11.94 47.48 -32.71
CA ALA A 758 13.31 47.82 -32.35
C ALA A 758 13.33 48.98 -31.34
N GLN A 759 13.26 48.66 -30.04
CA GLN A 759 13.08 49.65 -28.98
C GLN A 759 14.40 50.23 -28.44
N LEU A 760 15.44 49.40 -28.30
CA LEU A 760 16.79 49.80 -27.85
C LEU A 760 17.85 49.19 -28.75
N GLY A 761 19.14 49.54 -28.63
CA GLY A 761 20.25 48.82 -29.27
C GLY A 761 20.26 48.78 -30.81
N ASN A 762 20.75 47.67 -31.38
CA ASN A 762 20.84 47.42 -32.82
C ASN A 762 20.40 46.00 -33.19
N LEU A 763 19.29 45.89 -33.93
CA LEU A 763 18.75 44.63 -34.43
C LEU A 763 19.32 44.36 -35.82
N ILE A 764 20.11 43.30 -35.94
CA ILE A 764 20.85 42.96 -37.16
C ILE A 764 20.23 41.72 -37.80
N PHE A 765 19.85 41.82 -39.07
CA PHE A 765 19.34 40.70 -39.85
C PHE A 765 20.45 40.04 -40.70
N SER A 766 20.27 38.74 -40.98
CA SER A 766 21.24 37.83 -41.58
C SER A 766 22.02 38.37 -42.78
N GLU A 767 23.30 38.00 -42.87
CA GLU A 767 24.16 38.21 -44.05
C GLU A 767 23.88 37.19 -45.16
N PHE A 768 23.30 36.03 -44.83
CA PHE A 768 23.28 34.86 -45.70
C PHE A 768 21.88 34.35 -46.02
N LEU A 769 20.91 34.54 -45.13
CA LEU A 769 19.55 34.02 -45.28
C LEU A 769 18.52 35.15 -45.49
N PRO A 770 17.39 34.86 -46.15
CA PRO A 770 16.37 35.87 -46.44
C PRO A 770 15.74 36.47 -45.18
N PHE A 771 15.53 37.79 -45.22
CA PHE A 771 14.57 38.49 -44.39
C PHE A 771 13.49 39.10 -45.30
N THR A 772 12.26 38.64 -45.12
CA THR A 772 11.08 39.13 -45.82
C THR A 772 10.15 39.80 -44.82
N ASN A 773 9.88 41.09 -45.00
CA ASN A 773 8.75 41.77 -44.37
C ASN A 773 7.56 41.70 -45.34
N ASP A 774 6.59 40.83 -45.04
CA ASP A 774 5.40 40.59 -45.86
C ASP A 774 4.46 41.79 -45.84
N GLU A 775 3.43 41.79 -46.69
CA GLU A 775 2.47 42.91 -46.84
C GLU A 775 1.80 43.30 -45.52
N ASP A 776 1.45 42.32 -44.68
CA ASP A 776 0.87 42.54 -43.35
C ASP A 776 1.93 42.86 -42.27
N GLY A 777 3.21 42.67 -42.58
CA GLY A 777 4.32 42.84 -41.64
C GLY A 777 4.65 44.30 -41.35
N THR A 778 4.93 44.61 -40.09
CA THR A 778 5.37 45.94 -39.64
C THR A 778 6.74 45.88 -38.97
N VAL A 779 7.65 46.77 -39.37
CA VAL A 779 8.92 47.04 -38.66
C VAL A 779 8.84 48.44 -38.06
N LYS A 780 8.97 48.56 -36.74
CA LYS A 780 8.83 49.82 -36.01
C LYS A 780 9.90 50.02 -34.93
N GLY A 781 9.87 51.17 -34.28
CA GLY A 781 10.66 51.46 -33.08
C GLY A 781 11.55 52.71 -33.21
N VAL A 782 12.42 52.92 -32.23
CA VAL A 782 13.29 54.12 -32.11
C VAL A 782 14.78 53.79 -32.14
N ALA A 783 15.13 52.53 -32.35
CA ALA A 783 16.50 52.04 -32.29
C ALA A 783 17.10 51.81 -33.68
N ASN A 784 18.16 51.01 -33.75
CA ASN A 784 18.83 50.68 -35.00
C ASN A 784 18.33 49.35 -35.56
N VAL A 785 18.06 49.32 -36.86
CA VAL A 785 17.83 48.13 -37.67
C VAL A 785 18.92 48.07 -38.72
N THR A 786 19.68 46.97 -38.77
CA THR A 786 20.77 46.77 -39.73
C THR A 786 20.46 45.61 -40.66
N ILE A 787 20.51 45.85 -41.96
CA ILE A 787 20.44 44.83 -43.02
C ILE A 787 21.84 44.56 -43.51
N ALA A 788 22.42 43.44 -43.08
CA ALA A 788 23.81 43.12 -43.36
C ALA A 788 24.05 42.70 -44.83
N ASN A 789 23.06 42.06 -45.48
CA ASN A 789 23.09 41.76 -46.91
C ASN A 789 21.77 42.12 -47.61
N THR A 790 21.87 42.99 -48.61
CA THR A 790 20.72 43.63 -49.26
C THR A 790 20.15 42.81 -50.42
N ALA A 791 20.84 41.75 -50.85
CA ALA A 791 20.31 40.78 -51.82
C ALA A 791 19.22 39.90 -51.20
N ASN A 792 19.29 39.69 -49.88
CA ASN A 792 18.42 38.79 -49.13
C ASN A 792 17.31 39.54 -48.37
N TYR A 793 17.13 40.84 -48.63
CA TYR A 793 16.14 41.67 -47.96
C TYR A 793 15.02 42.05 -48.93
N THR A 794 13.79 41.72 -48.53
CA THR A 794 12.56 42.13 -49.21
C THR A 794 11.65 42.82 -48.21
N ASN A 795 11.08 43.96 -48.62
CA ASN A 795 10.08 44.66 -47.83
C ASN A 795 8.87 44.98 -48.71
N ASN A 796 7.76 44.34 -48.36
CA ASN A 796 6.44 44.54 -48.95
C ASN A 796 5.45 45.17 -47.98
N GLY A 797 5.76 45.18 -46.68
CA GLY A 797 4.92 45.73 -45.63
C GLY A 797 5.29 47.13 -45.17
N THR A 798 5.01 47.38 -43.90
CA THR A 798 5.07 48.70 -43.28
C THR A 798 6.39 48.92 -42.54
N TYR A 799 7.01 50.09 -42.75
CA TYR A 799 7.99 50.66 -41.83
C TYR A 799 7.34 51.82 -41.08
N ALA A 800 7.31 51.75 -39.75
CA ALA A 800 6.72 52.74 -38.87
C ALA A 800 7.80 53.27 -37.89
N PRO A 801 8.63 54.24 -38.30
CA PRO A 801 9.61 54.83 -37.41
C PRO A 801 8.94 55.45 -36.19
N GLY A 802 9.56 55.36 -35.02
CA GLY A 802 9.10 56.08 -33.82
C GLY A 802 8.49 55.21 -32.72
N GLY A 803 8.51 55.76 -31.50
CA GLY A 803 7.78 55.31 -30.32
C GLY A 803 6.74 56.35 -29.89
N SER A 804 6.19 57.04 -30.90
CA SER A 804 5.28 58.19 -30.86
C SER A 804 5.79 59.46 -30.15
N PRO A 805 6.50 60.39 -30.83
CA PRO A 805 7.29 60.26 -32.07
C PRO A 805 8.76 59.89 -31.82
N GLY A 806 9.49 59.44 -32.84
CA GLY A 806 10.92 59.13 -32.74
C GLY A 806 11.65 58.87 -34.07
N THR A 807 12.93 58.51 -33.98
CA THR A 807 13.74 58.16 -35.16
C THR A 807 14.05 56.67 -35.17
N LEU A 808 13.69 55.97 -36.25
CA LEU A 808 14.19 54.62 -36.53
C LEU A 808 15.42 54.73 -37.44
N SER A 809 16.57 54.24 -36.97
CA SER A 809 17.80 54.22 -37.75
C SER A 809 17.87 52.93 -38.56
N PHE A 810 18.00 53.04 -39.88
CA PHE A 810 18.15 51.90 -40.78
C PHE A 810 19.56 51.90 -41.40
N ASN A 811 20.34 50.85 -41.19
CA ASN A 811 21.68 50.71 -41.74
C ASN A 811 21.68 49.63 -42.84
N GLY A 812 21.99 50.02 -44.08
CA GLY A 812 21.96 49.14 -45.25
C GLY A 812 21.30 49.80 -46.47
N ILE A 813 21.04 49.01 -47.52
CA ILE A 813 20.30 49.49 -48.70
C ILE A 813 18.81 49.29 -48.45
N PHE A 814 18.10 50.36 -48.12
CA PHE A 814 16.65 50.33 -47.95
C PHE A 814 15.95 50.15 -49.30
N LYS A 815 15.01 49.21 -49.34
CA LYS A 815 14.15 48.91 -50.49
C LYS A 815 12.72 48.82 -50.00
N SER A 816 11.80 49.25 -50.84
CA SER A 816 10.35 49.11 -50.65
C SER A 816 9.71 48.74 -51.99
N SER A 817 8.53 48.14 -51.93
CA SER A 817 7.76 47.70 -53.09
C SER A 817 6.48 48.55 -53.25
N PRO A 818 5.69 48.37 -54.33
CA PRO A 818 4.43 49.10 -54.50
C PRO A 818 3.39 48.88 -53.40
N THR A 819 3.49 47.79 -52.62
CA THR A 819 2.59 47.52 -51.48
C THR A 819 3.11 48.11 -50.17
N SER A 820 4.38 48.51 -50.11
CA SER A 820 4.99 49.03 -48.88
C SER A 820 4.34 50.31 -48.40
N VAL A 821 4.35 50.50 -47.08
CA VAL A 821 3.88 51.70 -46.42
C VAL A 821 5.00 52.29 -45.55
N LEU A 822 5.25 53.58 -45.68
CA LEU A 822 5.99 54.35 -44.68
C LEU A 822 4.96 55.04 -43.79
N ASP A 823 4.80 54.58 -42.55
CA ASP A 823 3.82 55.09 -41.59
C ASP A 823 4.50 56.05 -40.62
N VAL A 824 3.99 57.28 -40.50
CA VAL A 824 4.65 58.35 -39.73
C VAL A 824 3.68 59.15 -38.89
N GLU A 825 4.04 59.38 -37.64
CA GLU A 825 3.34 60.25 -36.71
C GLU A 825 3.89 61.68 -36.76
N LEU A 826 3.00 62.67 -36.87
CA LEU A 826 3.33 64.09 -36.82
C LEU A 826 2.60 64.74 -35.64
N ASN A 827 3.34 65.15 -34.60
CA ASN A 827 2.83 65.82 -33.38
C ASN A 827 3.35 67.27 -33.23
N GLY A 828 4.21 67.73 -34.14
CA GLY A 828 4.78 69.07 -34.14
C GLY A 828 5.79 69.26 -35.27
N LEU A 829 6.67 70.26 -35.16
CA LEU A 829 7.55 70.69 -36.26
C LEU A 829 9.00 70.18 -36.14
N THR A 830 9.36 69.53 -35.03
CA THR A 830 10.75 69.11 -34.77
C THR A 830 10.95 67.63 -35.10
N SER A 831 11.89 67.35 -36.02
CA SER A 831 12.23 65.98 -36.46
C SER A 831 12.68 65.08 -35.32
N GLY A 832 12.21 63.84 -35.29
CA GLY A 832 12.66 62.78 -34.38
C GLY A 832 12.27 62.96 -32.91
N THR A 833 11.62 64.08 -32.56
CA THR A 833 11.11 64.35 -31.19
C THR A 833 9.64 64.75 -31.20
N GLN A 834 9.20 65.46 -32.24
CA GLN A 834 7.79 65.84 -32.44
C GLN A 834 7.19 65.21 -33.70
N TYR A 835 7.99 64.58 -34.56
CA TYR A 835 7.47 63.77 -35.66
C TYR A 835 8.45 62.66 -36.03
N ASP A 836 7.93 61.61 -36.66
CA ASP A 836 8.69 60.40 -36.96
C ASP A 836 9.67 60.55 -38.14
N VAL A 837 10.83 59.91 -38.01
CA VAL A 837 11.87 59.94 -39.04
C VAL A 837 12.45 58.55 -39.27
N LEU A 838 12.44 58.08 -40.52
CA LEU A 838 13.28 56.97 -40.97
C LEU A 838 14.66 57.48 -41.38
N ALA A 839 15.68 57.26 -40.55
CA ALA A 839 17.05 57.71 -40.80
C ALA A 839 17.89 56.59 -41.43
N ILE A 840 18.15 56.66 -42.74
CA ILE A 840 18.85 55.60 -43.48
C ILE A 840 20.35 55.93 -43.61
N THR A 841 21.20 54.99 -43.21
CA THR A 841 22.63 55.00 -43.53
C THR A 841 22.91 53.99 -44.63
N GLY A 842 23.03 54.47 -45.88
CA GLY A 842 23.24 53.61 -47.05
C GLY A 842 23.10 54.37 -48.37
N THR A 843 23.33 53.69 -49.50
CA THR A 843 23.18 54.27 -50.85
C THR A 843 22.22 53.42 -51.70
N ASN A 844 21.80 53.91 -52.87
CA ASN A 844 20.84 53.23 -53.75
C ASN A 844 19.49 52.91 -53.08
N VAL A 845 18.99 53.85 -52.28
CA VAL A 845 17.70 53.71 -51.57
C VAL A 845 16.54 53.72 -52.57
N ILE A 846 15.63 52.76 -52.44
CA ILE A 846 14.42 52.66 -53.26
C ILE A 846 13.20 52.94 -52.37
N PHE A 847 12.48 54.01 -52.68
CA PHE A 847 11.17 54.32 -52.11
C PHE A 847 10.07 54.03 -53.13
N ALA A 848 9.15 53.13 -52.81
CA ALA A 848 7.96 52.79 -53.56
C ALA A 848 6.79 52.54 -52.59
N GLY A 849 5.56 52.62 -53.11
CA GLY A 849 4.35 52.40 -52.31
C GLY A 849 3.75 53.69 -51.76
N ASN A 850 3.20 53.64 -50.54
CA ASN A 850 2.42 54.74 -49.96
C ASN A 850 3.09 55.31 -48.71
N VAL A 851 2.72 56.55 -48.37
CA VAL A 851 3.01 57.15 -47.06
C VAL A 851 1.70 57.27 -46.29
N ASN A 852 1.64 56.70 -45.10
CA ASN A 852 0.55 56.92 -44.16
C ASN A 852 0.96 57.98 -43.13
N VAL A 853 0.03 58.88 -42.79
CA VAL A 853 0.31 60.01 -41.90
C VAL A 853 -0.69 60.01 -40.74
N ASN A 854 -0.19 59.74 -39.53
CA ASN A 854 -0.95 59.94 -38.30
C ASN A 854 -0.70 61.36 -37.78
N LEU A 855 -1.67 62.26 -37.98
CA LEU A 855 -1.53 63.69 -37.66
C LEU A 855 -2.19 64.02 -36.32
N ASN A 856 -1.43 64.50 -35.33
CA ASN A 856 -1.96 64.87 -34.01
C ASN A 856 -1.72 66.35 -33.64
N PHE A 857 -1.44 67.20 -34.62
CA PHE A 857 -1.35 68.66 -34.41
C PHE A 857 -1.83 69.42 -35.65
N VAL A 858 -1.93 70.75 -35.52
CA VAL A 858 -2.38 71.63 -36.62
C VAL A 858 -1.16 72.20 -37.36
N PRO A 859 -0.73 71.60 -38.49
CA PRO A 859 0.33 72.16 -39.31
C PRO A 859 -0.17 73.35 -40.14
N SER A 860 0.68 74.34 -40.38
CA SER A 860 0.36 75.45 -41.28
C SER A 860 0.41 75.01 -42.74
N LEU A 861 -0.33 75.71 -43.61
CA LEU A 861 -0.20 75.53 -45.05
C LEU A 861 1.27 75.77 -45.46
N ASN A 862 1.80 74.91 -46.33
CA ASN A 862 3.21 74.84 -46.72
C ASN A 862 4.20 74.34 -45.67
N ALA A 863 3.77 73.93 -44.47
CA ALA A 863 4.65 73.24 -43.53
C ALA A 863 5.28 72.00 -44.19
N GLN A 864 6.57 71.74 -43.88
CA GLN A 864 7.33 70.63 -44.43
C GLN A 864 7.84 69.71 -43.32
N PHE A 865 7.80 68.41 -43.58
CA PHE A 865 8.28 67.36 -42.68
C PHE A 865 9.23 66.45 -43.45
N ILE A 866 10.47 66.35 -43.00
CA ILE A 866 11.45 65.42 -43.58
C ILE A 866 11.29 64.08 -42.86
N ILE A 867 10.48 63.19 -43.43
CA ILE A 867 10.05 61.94 -42.80
C ILE A 867 10.97 60.75 -43.07
N ALA A 868 11.86 60.88 -44.07
CA ALA A 868 12.95 59.95 -44.25
C ALA A 868 14.19 60.68 -44.79
N THR A 869 15.37 60.20 -44.39
CA THR A 869 16.67 60.72 -44.84
C THR A 869 17.57 59.57 -45.27
N THR A 870 18.53 59.81 -46.17
CA THR A 870 19.62 58.88 -46.46
C THR A 870 20.98 59.58 -46.51
N SER A 871 22.03 58.94 -46.00
CA SER A 871 23.41 59.43 -46.12
C SER A 871 23.99 59.30 -47.54
N GLY A 872 23.42 58.43 -48.38
CA GLY A 872 23.75 58.25 -49.79
C GLY A 872 22.70 58.86 -50.71
N THR A 873 22.31 58.12 -51.76
CA THR A 873 21.32 58.57 -52.75
C THR A 873 20.04 57.73 -52.75
N ILE A 874 18.91 58.39 -52.97
CA ILE A 874 17.64 57.79 -53.40
C ILE A 874 17.75 57.56 -54.90
N SER A 875 17.90 56.29 -55.31
CA SER A 875 18.05 55.90 -56.71
C SER A 875 16.71 55.78 -57.43
N GLN A 876 15.64 55.49 -56.70
CA GLN A 876 14.28 55.43 -57.22
C GLN A 876 13.28 55.99 -56.20
N CYS A 877 12.41 56.87 -56.67
CA CYS A 877 11.30 57.42 -55.91
C CYS A 877 10.00 57.25 -56.69
N SER A 878 9.21 56.26 -56.29
CA SER A 878 7.90 55.91 -56.85
C SER A 878 6.86 55.78 -55.73
N LEU A 879 6.91 56.69 -54.76
CA LEU A 879 5.87 56.86 -53.75
C LEU A 879 4.62 57.51 -54.38
N ALA A 880 3.44 57.21 -53.84
CA ALA A 880 2.23 57.95 -54.18
C ALA A 880 2.46 59.46 -54.01
N PRO A 881 2.14 60.30 -55.01
CA PRO A 881 2.57 61.70 -55.05
C PRO A 881 1.88 62.59 -53.99
N THR A 882 0.77 62.12 -53.44
CA THR A 882 0.02 62.78 -52.38
C THR A 882 -0.45 61.78 -51.35
N THR A 883 -0.50 62.18 -50.09
CA THR A 883 -1.18 61.47 -49.01
C THR A 883 -2.07 62.45 -48.24
N SER A 884 -3.02 61.97 -47.46
CA SER A 884 -3.91 62.83 -46.68
C SER A 884 -4.09 62.29 -45.26
N ALA A 885 -4.25 63.20 -44.31
CA ALA A 885 -4.58 62.89 -42.93
C ALA A 885 -5.72 63.78 -42.45
N GLU A 886 -6.48 63.31 -41.47
CA GLU A 886 -7.52 64.08 -40.80
C GLU A 886 -7.08 64.43 -39.38
N PHE A 887 -7.27 65.68 -38.99
CA PHE A 887 -7.10 66.10 -37.60
C PHE A 887 -8.03 67.27 -37.28
N ASN A 888 -8.76 67.19 -36.15
CA ASN A 888 -9.71 68.20 -35.69
C ASN A 888 -10.73 68.65 -36.77
N GLY A 889 -11.29 67.71 -37.54
CA GLY A 889 -12.30 68.00 -38.57
C GLY A 889 -11.77 68.77 -39.78
N MET A 890 -10.45 68.76 -40.00
CA MET A 890 -9.81 69.31 -41.19
C MET A 890 -9.12 68.18 -41.96
N PHE A 891 -9.27 68.16 -43.28
CA PHE A 891 -8.47 67.30 -44.16
C PHE A 891 -7.20 68.04 -44.59
N TYR A 892 -6.05 67.43 -44.31
CA TYR A 892 -4.74 67.91 -44.71
C TYR A 892 -4.25 67.05 -45.86
N THR A 893 -4.04 67.66 -47.02
CA THR A 893 -3.36 67.00 -48.15
C THR A 893 -1.89 67.35 -48.12
N PHE A 894 -1.05 66.33 -48.16
CA PHE A 894 0.39 66.45 -48.25
C PHE A 894 0.86 66.04 -49.65
N SER A 895 1.70 66.84 -50.30
CA SER A 895 2.52 66.33 -51.39
C SER A 895 3.67 65.50 -50.82
N VAL A 896 3.92 64.33 -51.38
CA VAL A 896 5.05 63.46 -51.05
C VAL A 896 6.11 63.65 -52.13
N THR A 897 7.34 64.01 -51.76
CA THR A 897 8.39 64.25 -52.75
C THR A 897 9.74 63.79 -52.23
N CYS A 898 10.52 63.10 -53.08
CA CYS A 898 11.93 62.88 -52.82
C CYS A 898 12.74 64.11 -53.24
N LEU A 899 13.24 64.87 -52.27
CA LEU A 899 14.01 66.10 -52.49
C LEU A 899 15.51 65.80 -52.44
N ASN A 900 16.29 66.53 -53.24
CA ASN A 900 17.76 66.49 -53.28
C ASN A 900 18.36 65.07 -53.47
N ASN A 901 17.55 64.12 -53.96
CA ASN A 901 17.88 62.71 -54.04
C ASN A 901 18.35 62.09 -52.71
N ASN A 902 17.99 62.65 -51.56
CA ASN A 902 18.42 62.11 -50.25
C ASN A 902 17.38 62.26 -49.11
N GLN A 903 16.22 62.87 -49.37
CA GLN A 903 15.18 63.10 -48.37
C GLN A 903 13.80 62.81 -48.93
N VAL A 904 12.90 62.23 -48.12
CA VAL A 904 11.45 62.19 -48.40
C VAL A 904 10.78 63.28 -47.58
N VAL A 905 10.08 64.18 -48.27
CA VAL A 905 9.46 65.36 -47.66
C VAL A 905 7.96 65.32 -47.88
N LEU A 906 7.21 65.48 -46.79
CA LEU A 906 5.80 65.82 -46.81
C LEU A 906 5.66 67.33 -46.78
N LYS A 907 4.88 67.92 -47.68
CA LYS A 907 4.52 69.34 -47.65
C LYS A 907 3.01 69.49 -47.63
N VAL A 908 2.47 70.24 -46.67
CA VAL A 908 1.04 70.57 -46.64
C VAL A 908 0.70 71.44 -47.84
N THR A 909 -0.07 70.92 -48.79
CA THR A 909 -0.47 71.63 -50.02
C THR A 909 -1.90 72.13 -49.98
N ASN A 910 -2.76 71.48 -49.19
CA ASN A 910 -4.14 71.90 -49.01
C ASN A 910 -4.61 71.60 -47.59
N ILE A 911 -5.41 72.50 -47.04
CA ILE A 911 -6.12 72.32 -45.78
C ILE A 911 -7.57 72.69 -46.05
N THR A 912 -8.45 71.70 -46.09
CA THR A 912 -9.88 71.93 -46.32
C THR A 912 -10.66 71.60 -45.06
N LEU A 913 -11.70 72.40 -44.78
CA LEU A 913 -12.74 71.99 -43.84
C LEU A 913 -13.24 70.62 -44.30
N ASN A 914 -13.20 69.65 -43.39
CA ASN A 914 -13.91 68.42 -43.63
C ASN A 914 -15.40 68.79 -43.62
N ILE A 915 -15.98 68.92 -44.81
CA ILE A 915 -17.43 68.80 -44.99
C ILE A 915 -17.72 67.31 -44.80
N ASN A 916 -17.74 66.90 -43.54
CA ASN A 916 -18.48 65.70 -43.18
C ASN A 916 -19.94 66.05 -43.43
N ASP A 917 -20.41 65.84 -44.65
CA ASP A 917 -21.77 65.38 -44.82
C ASP A 917 -21.80 64.02 -44.11
N PHE A 918 -22.17 64.07 -42.84
CA PHE A 918 -22.50 62.92 -42.02
C PHE A 918 -23.83 62.30 -42.49
N GLU A 919 -23.99 62.11 -43.80
CA GLU A 919 -25.10 61.34 -44.32
C GLU A 919 -24.91 59.87 -43.91
N LEU A 920 -25.93 59.34 -43.26
CA LEU A 920 -25.99 57.96 -42.83
C LEU A 920 -26.01 57.03 -44.07
N SER A 921 -24.83 56.57 -44.50
CA SER A 921 -24.63 55.78 -45.71
C SER A 921 -24.22 54.33 -45.41
N GLU A 922 -24.22 53.46 -46.43
CA GLU A 922 -23.87 52.04 -46.29
C GLU A 922 -22.49 51.78 -45.67
N SER A 923 -21.50 52.66 -45.85
CA SER A 923 -20.17 52.49 -45.25
C SER A 923 -20.08 52.98 -43.79
N SER A 924 -21.01 53.83 -43.35
CA SER A 924 -20.99 54.48 -42.03
C SER A 924 -21.27 53.51 -40.88
N ILE A 925 -22.00 52.42 -41.14
CA ILE A 925 -22.30 51.38 -40.15
C ILE A 925 -21.79 50.02 -40.64
N LYS A 926 -21.04 49.31 -39.79
CA LYS A 926 -20.69 47.90 -40.00
C LYS A 926 -21.43 47.01 -39.00
N LEU A 927 -21.87 45.85 -39.48
CA LEU A 927 -22.54 44.84 -38.67
C LEU A 927 -21.69 43.58 -38.66
N PHE A 928 -21.29 43.11 -37.48
CA PHE A 928 -20.54 41.86 -37.35
C PHE A 928 -20.78 41.17 -36.00
N PRO A 929 -20.68 39.83 -35.94
CA PRO A 929 -20.61 38.94 -37.11
C PRO A 929 -21.92 39.00 -37.91
N ASN A 930 -21.88 38.70 -39.21
CA ASN A 930 -23.07 38.55 -40.05
C ASN A 930 -22.73 37.54 -41.17
N PRO A 931 -23.14 36.26 -41.08
CA PRO A 931 -24.17 35.72 -40.18
C PRO A 931 -23.84 35.76 -38.68
N VAL A 932 -24.86 35.80 -37.82
CA VAL A 932 -24.75 35.99 -36.36
C VAL A 932 -25.49 34.90 -35.60
N ARG A 933 -24.95 34.47 -34.44
CA ARG A 933 -25.52 33.42 -33.58
C ARG A 933 -26.18 33.93 -32.31
N THR A 934 -25.52 34.78 -31.53
CA THR A 934 -26.00 35.21 -30.20
C THR A 934 -26.11 36.73 -30.10
N SER A 935 -25.06 37.45 -30.46
CA SER A 935 -25.01 38.91 -30.38
C SER A 935 -24.47 39.54 -31.65
N LEU A 936 -25.10 40.64 -32.06
CA LEU A 936 -24.72 41.44 -33.22
C LEU A 936 -24.07 42.73 -32.75
N THR A 937 -22.86 43.03 -33.23
CA THR A 937 -22.20 44.31 -33.01
C THR A 937 -22.52 45.28 -34.13
N ILE A 938 -23.01 46.46 -33.75
CA ILE A 938 -23.13 47.62 -34.61
C ILE A 938 -21.90 48.49 -34.38
N LYS A 939 -21.07 48.70 -35.40
CA LYS A 939 -19.94 49.63 -35.36
C LYS A 939 -20.29 50.89 -36.14
N ASN A 940 -20.32 52.01 -35.43
CA ASN A 940 -20.49 53.35 -35.98
C ASN A 940 -19.13 53.87 -36.44
N VAL A 941 -18.76 53.51 -37.67
CA VAL A 941 -17.40 53.70 -38.22
C VAL A 941 -17.01 55.18 -38.22
N ASN A 942 -17.98 56.06 -38.48
CA ASN A 942 -17.76 57.50 -38.61
C ASN A 942 -18.19 58.28 -37.35
N GLN A 943 -18.49 57.60 -36.24
CA GLN A 943 -18.95 58.22 -34.98
C GLN A 943 -20.12 59.21 -35.15
N LEU A 944 -21.09 58.85 -35.98
CA LEU A 944 -22.28 59.66 -36.27
C LEU A 944 -23.19 59.82 -35.04
N GLU A 945 -23.88 60.94 -34.91
CA GLU A 945 -25.01 61.07 -33.98
C GLU A 945 -26.21 60.26 -34.50
N LEU A 946 -26.51 59.17 -33.78
CA LEU A 946 -27.62 58.26 -34.10
C LEU A 946 -28.73 58.41 -33.06
N ALA A 947 -29.97 58.24 -33.50
CA ALA A 947 -31.14 58.35 -32.63
C ALA A 947 -31.64 56.97 -32.18
N SER A 948 -31.86 56.04 -33.13
CA SER A 948 -32.44 54.73 -32.80
C SER A 948 -32.12 53.66 -33.82
N GLY A 949 -32.26 52.40 -33.42
CA GLY A 949 -32.26 51.28 -34.34
C GLY A 949 -33.45 50.35 -34.09
N GLN A 950 -33.84 49.62 -35.12
CA GLN A 950 -34.91 48.63 -35.06
C GLN A 950 -34.57 47.39 -35.90
N ILE A 951 -34.79 46.20 -35.36
CA ILE A 951 -34.73 44.94 -36.10
C ILE A 951 -36.14 44.60 -36.59
N MET A 952 -36.26 44.21 -37.85
CA MET A 952 -37.49 43.87 -38.56
C MET A 952 -37.37 42.48 -39.18
N ASP A 953 -38.48 41.73 -39.24
CA ASP A 953 -38.55 40.50 -40.03
C ASP A 953 -38.64 40.78 -41.54
N ILE A 954 -38.67 39.72 -42.35
CA ILE A 954 -38.80 39.82 -43.83
C ILE A 954 -40.11 40.47 -44.30
N THR A 955 -41.13 40.57 -43.43
CA THR A 955 -42.40 41.24 -43.74
C THR A 955 -42.37 42.74 -43.42
N GLY A 956 -41.29 43.22 -42.82
CA GLY A 956 -41.13 44.61 -42.37
C GLY A 956 -41.70 44.90 -40.99
N LYS A 957 -42.15 43.87 -40.25
CA LYS A 957 -42.65 44.04 -38.88
C LYS A 957 -41.48 44.24 -37.92
N THR A 958 -41.49 45.32 -37.15
CA THR A 958 -40.51 45.57 -36.09
C THR A 958 -40.61 44.52 -34.98
N ILE A 959 -39.49 43.87 -34.68
CA ILE A 959 -39.32 42.85 -33.64
C ILE A 959 -38.77 43.48 -32.37
N HIS A 960 -37.81 44.40 -32.50
CA HIS A 960 -37.12 45.03 -31.38
C HIS A 960 -36.60 46.40 -31.79
N SER A 961 -36.82 47.41 -30.95
CA SER A 961 -36.28 48.75 -31.09
C SER A 961 -35.34 49.04 -29.93
N PHE A 962 -34.27 49.77 -30.20
CA PHE A 962 -33.26 50.13 -29.22
C PHE A 962 -32.74 51.54 -29.49
N ASP A 963 -32.40 52.23 -28.41
CA ASP A 963 -31.81 53.55 -28.45
C ASP A 963 -30.36 53.48 -28.98
N LEU A 964 -29.94 54.45 -29.78
CA LEU A 964 -28.56 54.58 -30.26
C LEU A 964 -27.93 55.92 -29.87
N GLU A 965 -28.64 56.78 -29.13
CA GLU A 965 -28.08 58.01 -28.59
C GLU A 965 -26.86 57.67 -27.72
N ASN A 966 -25.76 58.38 -27.94
CA ASN A 966 -24.49 58.21 -27.21
C ASN A 966 -23.88 56.79 -27.28
N MET A 967 -24.17 56.00 -28.32
CA MET A 967 -23.64 54.63 -28.43
C MET A 967 -22.11 54.51 -28.56
N GLY A 968 -21.40 55.61 -28.86
CA GLY A 968 -19.97 55.59 -29.13
C GLY A 968 -19.60 54.81 -30.39
N LEU A 969 -18.42 54.18 -30.41
CA LEU A 969 -17.89 53.48 -31.59
C LEU A 969 -18.64 52.18 -31.90
N THR A 970 -19.13 51.48 -30.87
CA THR A 970 -19.76 50.16 -31.00
C THR A 970 -20.86 49.95 -29.99
N LYS A 971 -21.94 49.28 -30.41
CA LYS A 971 -23.01 48.80 -29.53
C LYS A 971 -23.40 47.38 -29.89
N GLU A 972 -23.52 46.54 -28.87
CA GLU A 972 -23.85 45.14 -29.03
C GLU A 972 -25.33 44.91 -28.70
N ILE A 973 -25.99 44.05 -29.49
CA ILE A 973 -27.40 43.73 -29.34
C ILE A 973 -27.55 42.21 -29.36
N SER A 974 -28.15 41.67 -28.30
CA SER A 974 -28.50 40.26 -28.28
C SER A 974 -29.65 39.97 -29.23
N ILE A 975 -29.47 38.96 -30.07
CA ILE A 975 -30.49 38.36 -30.93
C ILE A 975 -30.60 36.85 -30.67
N GLU A 976 -30.11 36.38 -29.53
CA GLU A 976 -30.05 34.97 -29.15
C GLU A 976 -31.42 34.28 -29.24
N ASN A 977 -32.48 34.98 -28.84
CA ASN A 977 -33.85 34.48 -28.81
C ASN A 977 -34.59 34.55 -30.18
N TYR A 978 -33.90 34.91 -31.26
CA TYR A 978 -34.49 35.06 -32.58
C TYR A 978 -34.40 33.73 -33.33
N VAL A 979 -35.45 33.35 -34.04
CA VAL A 979 -35.42 32.16 -34.90
C VAL A 979 -34.45 32.36 -36.07
N SER A 980 -33.76 31.29 -36.48
CA SER A 980 -32.85 31.32 -37.63
C SER A 980 -33.56 31.82 -38.89
N GLY A 981 -32.94 32.75 -39.61
CA GLY A 981 -33.58 33.41 -40.74
C GLY A 981 -32.96 34.77 -41.10
N MET A 982 -33.56 35.41 -42.12
CA MET A 982 -33.16 36.73 -42.58
C MET A 982 -33.93 37.83 -41.84
N TYR A 983 -33.21 38.85 -41.41
CA TYR A 983 -33.75 40.04 -40.75
C TYR A 983 -33.18 41.31 -41.38
N PHE A 984 -33.80 42.45 -41.08
CA PHE A 984 -33.28 43.76 -41.44
C PHE A 984 -33.12 44.62 -40.20
N ILE A 985 -32.01 45.32 -40.07
CA ILE A 985 -31.84 46.37 -39.08
C ILE A 985 -31.92 47.72 -39.77
N LYS A 986 -32.85 48.56 -39.32
CA LYS A 986 -32.94 49.96 -39.72
C LYS A 986 -32.36 50.83 -38.62
N ILE A 987 -31.43 51.70 -38.97
CA ILE A 987 -30.75 52.66 -38.10
C ILE A 987 -31.19 54.05 -38.54
N ASN A 988 -31.59 54.88 -37.59
CA ASN A 988 -32.01 56.25 -37.82
C ASN A 988 -30.98 57.18 -37.19
N GLY A 989 -30.45 58.10 -38.00
CA GLY A 989 -29.69 59.27 -37.55
C GLY A 989 -30.56 60.52 -37.51
N LEU A 990 -29.95 61.68 -37.26
CA LEU A 990 -30.67 62.96 -37.15
C LEU A 990 -31.33 63.43 -38.46
N THR A 991 -30.74 63.10 -39.61
CA THR A 991 -31.15 63.61 -40.93
C THR A 991 -31.46 62.50 -41.95
N GLY A 992 -31.38 61.21 -41.57
CA GLY A 992 -31.60 60.09 -42.48
C GLY A 992 -31.72 58.73 -41.80
N SER A 993 -32.04 57.68 -42.58
CA SER A 993 -32.14 56.30 -42.09
C SER A 993 -31.49 55.30 -43.05
N LEU A 994 -30.82 54.29 -42.51
CA LEU A 994 -30.11 53.24 -43.25
C LEU A 994 -30.66 51.87 -42.85
N THR A 995 -30.94 50.99 -43.81
CA THR A 995 -31.40 49.63 -43.53
C THR A 995 -30.40 48.61 -44.06
N LYS A 996 -29.97 47.67 -43.22
CA LYS A 996 -29.01 46.61 -43.55
C LYS A 996 -29.58 45.23 -43.28
N ARG A 997 -29.16 44.25 -44.08
CA ARG A 997 -29.55 42.85 -43.92
C ARG A 997 -28.72 42.15 -42.85
N ILE A 998 -29.38 41.34 -42.02
CA ILE A 998 -28.77 40.45 -41.02
C ILE A 998 -29.21 39.00 -41.31
N VAL A 999 -28.30 38.04 -41.16
CA VAL A 999 -28.60 36.61 -41.23
C VAL A 999 -28.38 36.00 -39.83
N LYS A 1000 -29.43 35.47 -39.21
CA LYS A 1000 -29.35 34.70 -37.96
C LYS A 1000 -29.18 33.23 -38.29
N GLU A 1001 -28.10 32.63 -37.80
CA GLU A 1001 -27.88 31.18 -37.86
C GLU A 1001 -28.63 30.43 -36.77
#